data_AF-A0A9P6EH15-F1
#
_entry.id   AF-A0A9P6EH15-F1
#
_cell.length_a   1.000
_cell.length_b   1.000
_cell.length_c   1.000
_cell.angle_alpha   90.00
_cell.angle_beta   90.00
_cell.angle_gamma   90.00
#
_symmetry.space_group_name_H-M   'P 1'
#
loop_
_entity.id
_entity.type
_entity.pdbx_description
1 polymer ?
#
loop_
_entity_poly.entity_id
_entity_poly.type
_entity_poly.pdbx_seq_one_letter_code
_entity_poly.pdbx_strand_id
1 'polypeptide(L)'
;MRRFPSVLSTLFWLCLGTYALHESDVGVVDWHKELIGVPLSGPVSAAPSFHRVGNETLILSATSSNVLAALEPENGSIRWRYLFNPEDRIAGYYKNESVIATLSGPGGATLRTFRALNGQLLLEKRLHLPASGALSEPFHFGKDVIFSPNSDQLYVLTNGCSISAINSITGELTWHWEAPDQGSLIIHNKLVLTNDALYAVGFAKSLVSYTLHITSINPQTGKIIEASNIGTASIVDPLTELTVVTSLDLPKPIALWLEQGSLRHLALTPTLREKPKPLKGSGYTRIEDVGMAHQGQVVLVRRNGLGVVLKVEGDKFTSKATWEFEELPFSKENSDSLYAAGLDGSGRPYFSRIFWAHTIQRGAVDVFAEHIGLGGASSFVFPFETKKHGVITSAAISPDNPSEWILRSDVLLVTSTGSVQMWRQDSLLWTREEALSGISVAELVEIPEKVASETSSTENSEGYLSRLTRHIADTQNLPLYLTNFAKRFATGSYASVVTSTAGDNTTEGLYRDAFGFRQVIVAATLFGKVYGIDSSNGQILWSRVFGLGWADEVGGVVIPLKIYTIKTVSDGTEPEVVIVGQRRAENSLVDTVVFHINAMTGLNVNEQTTTEDLLYGQDVIAGPVVESYFLTGETKMAILLDEYLQVYLYPDTPETRKTFEELAPTMSFPLRSNTDGIRRVLGHQISPSKDNFKPLAIPTWSLSLAPGEDVQSIVPPASRGPIASLGKVVGNRTTLYKYLNPRLFTVLTATPSKSQCGIYVVDSMKGAIVYHAEVKANLRGCDIKITLVDNWLVYHYYEGEVPDGSVGGSKGYRIVSVEFYEGQGVDDKTKSSELSAFSDDAFNFHAHEQTYIVPYAITTLAATTTRFGISNRDIIVATKDNKIQYISKMFLNPRRPNRKPNAEEAEEFLIEYDSLLPNDPRRVLSHNYKVAHVQKIITSPALLESTSLIFAYGLDLFMTRLAPSNTFDVLSENFNKAQLVLTVGGLAIAILITRPMVNKKRLREKWYQ
;
A
#
# COMPACT_ATOMS: atom_id res chain seq x y z
N MET A 1 -45.31 -4.79 -49.62
CA MET A 1 -44.92 -5.08 -48.21
C MET A 1 -43.48 -5.58 -48.12
N ARG A 2 -42.48 -4.73 -48.40
CA ARG A 2 -41.04 -5.09 -48.48
C ARG A 2 -40.16 -4.30 -47.48
N ARG A 3 -40.71 -3.86 -46.34
CA ARG A 3 -39.98 -3.08 -45.31
C ARG A 3 -40.07 -3.66 -43.89
N PHE A 4 -40.38 -4.94 -43.74
CA PHE A 4 -40.37 -5.62 -42.45
C PHE A 4 -39.06 -6.38 -42.12
N PRO A 5 -38.32 -6.98 -43.09
CA PRO A 5 -37.09 -7.71 -42.73
C PRO A 5 -35.87 -6.80 -42.54
N SER A 6 -35.87 -5.58 -43.07
CA SER A 6 -34.77 -4.62 -42.89
C SER A 6 -34.74 -4.02 -41.48
N VAL A 7 -35.91 -3.79 -40.87
CA VAL A 7 -36.04 -3.21 -39.52
C VAL A 7 -35.63 -4.23 -38.44
N LEU A 8 -35.86 -5.53 -38.66
CA LEU A 8 -35.40 -6.59 -37.76
C LEU A 8 -33.87 -6.74 -37.77
N SER A 9 -33.23 -6.57 -38.94
CA SER A 9 -31.75 -6.64 -39.04
C SER A 9 -31.05 -5.45 -38.38
N THR A 10 -31.66 -4.26 -38.41
CA THR A 10 -31.14 -3.07 -37.73
C THR A 10 -31.38 -3.12 -36.21
N LEU A 11 -32.45 -3.79 -35.74
CA LEU A 11 -32.66 -4.00 -34.30
C LEU A 11 -31.66 -5.01 -33.70
N PHE A 12 -31.25 -6.03 -34.47
CA PHE A 12 -30.26 -7.01 -34.00
C PHE A 12 -28.83 -6.43 -33.91
N TRP A 13 -28.51 -5.38 -34.67
CA TRP A 13 -27.24 -4.65 -34.57
C TRP A 13 -27.21 -3.62 -33.42
N LEU A 14 -28.36 -3.24 -32.86
CA LEU A 14 -28.48 -2.37 -31.69
C LEU A 14 -28.40 -3.14 -30.35
N CYS A 15 -28.33 -4.47 -30.38
CA CYS A 15 -28.13 -5.32 -29.21
C CYS A 15 -26.70 -5.88 -29.13
N LEU A 16 -25.70 -5.09 -29.53
CA LEU A 16 -24.34 -5.33 -29.07
C LEU A 16 -24.31 -5.06 -27.56
N GLY A 17 -24.32 -6.13 -26.76
CA GLY A 17 -24.14 -6.05 -25.32
C GLY A 17 -22.91 -5.18 -25.01
N THR A 18 -23.13 -4.12 -24.25
CA THR A 18 -22.07 -3.22 -23.80
C THR A 18 -21.27 -3.93 -22.71
N TYR A 19 -20.05 -4.34 -23.04
CA TYR A 19 -19.08 -4.93 -22.12
C TYR A 19 -18.36 -3.88 -21.24
N ALA A 20 -18.97 -2.71 -21.03
CA ALA A 20 -18.38 -1.60 -20.28
C ALA A 20 -19.26 -1.30 -19.07
N LEU A 21 -18.62 -0.80 -18.00
CA LEU A 21 -19.32 -0.18 -16.87
C LEU A 21 -20.22 0.96 -17.42
N HIS A 22 -21.49 1.02 -17.01
CA HIS A 22 -22.31 2.17 -17.38
C HIS A 22 -21.76 3.42 -16.68
N GLU A 23 -21.81 4.58 -17.35
CA GLU A 23 -21.36 5.87 -16.76
C GLU A 23 -22.06 6.16 -15.42
N SER A 24 -23.30 5.67 -15.25
CA SER A 24 -24.08 5.76 -14.02
C SER A 24 -23.51 4.98 -12.84
N ASP A 25 -22.61 4.03 -13.07
CA ASP A 25 -22.12 3.09 -12.06
C ASP A 25 -20.78 3.56 -11.48
N VAL A 26 -20.09 4.47 -12.18
CA VAL A 26 -18.80 5.04 -11.76
C VAL A 26 -18.97 5.83 -10.46
N GLY A 27 -18.15 5.50 -9.46
CA GLY A 27 -18.20 6.12 -8.13
C GLY A 27 -19.31 5.60 -7.23
N VAL A 28 -20.14 4.67 -7.72
CA VAL A 28 -21.22 4.03 -6.95
C VAL A 28 -20.84 2.61 -6.55
N VAL A 29 -20.22 1.88 -7.47
CA VAL A 29 -19.84 0.47 -7.32
C VAL A 29 -18.34 0.30 -7.01
N ASP A 30 -17.60 1.38 -7.20
CA ASP A 30 -16.16 1.46 -7.09
C ASP A 30 -15.73 2.73 -6.38
N TRP A 31 -14.56 2.69 -5.74
CA TRP A 31 -13.93 3.85 -5.16
C TRP A 31 -12.41 3.74 -5.30
N HIS A 32 -11.76 4.90 -5.36
CA HIS A 32 -10.31 5.04 -5.47
C HIS A 32 -9.84 6.05 -4.42
N LYS A 33 -8.87 5.65 -3.60
CA LYS A 33 -8.24 6.51 -2.60
C LYS A 33 -6.80 6.74 -2.98
N GLU A 34 -6.51 7.98 -3.37
CA GLU A 34 -5.15 8.43 -3.69
C GLU A 34 -4.36 8.78 -2.43
N LEU A 35 -3.17 8.19 -2.30
CA LEU A 35 -2.24 8.43 -1.20
C LEU A 35 -0.89 8.93 -1.75
N ILE A 36 -0.13 9.59 -0.89
CA ILE A 36 1.26 9.99 -1.21
C ILE A 36 2.27 9.09 -0.49
N GLY A 37 1.81 8.38 0.54
CA GLY A 37 2.61 7.53 1.41
C GLY A 37 3.22 8.30 2.57
N VAL A 38 3.77 7.57 3.55
CA VAL A 38 4.22 8.19 4.81
C VAL A 38 5.37 9.17 4.53
N PRO A 39 5.22 10.45 4.92
CA PRO A 39 6.27 11.44 4.74
C PRO A 39 7.58 11.07 5.43
N LEU A 40 8.70 11.48 4.83
CA LEU A 40 10.01 11.35 5.46
C LEU A 40 10.12 12.35 6.61
N SER A 41 10.62 11.96 7.77
CA SER A 41 10.75 12.84 8.96
C SER A 41 12.18 13.33 9.23
N GLY A 42 13.08 13.20 8.24
CA GLY A 42 14.51 13.49 8.37
C GLY A 42 14.89 14.97 8.17
N PRO A 43 15.89 15.29 7.32
CA PRO A 43 16.35 16.67 7.16
C PRO A 43 15.27 17.58 6.54
N VAL A 44 15.46 18.90 6.63
CA VAL A 44 14.56 19.91 6.02
C VAL A 44 14.32 19.68 4.53
N SER A 45 15.32 19.13 3.81
CA SER A 45 15.21 18.78 2.39
C SER A 45 14.36 17.54 2.11
N ALA A 46 13.84 16.86 3.13
CA ALA A 46 12.99 15.67 2.98
C ALA A 46 11.70 15.76 3.82
N ALA A 47 11.77 16.40 4.99
CA ALA A 47 10.63 16.62 5.87
C ALA A 47 9.53 17.43 5.21
N PRO A 48 8.24 17.22 5.54
CA PRO A 48 7.17 18.08 5.06
C PRO A 48 7.41 19.53 5.42
N SER A 49 7.16 20.44 4.49
CA SER A 49 7.31 21.85 4.75
C SER A 49 6.29 22.69 3.98
N PHE A 50 5.89 23.80 4.56
CA PHE A 50 5.07 24.78 3.87
C PHE A 50 5.91 25.52 2.82
N HIS A 51 5.28 25.82 1.70
CA HIS A 51 5.86 26.59 0.60
C HIS A 51 4.82 27.58 0.08
N ARG A 52 5.17 28.87 0.10
CA ARG A 52 4.28 29.95 -0.35
C ARG A 52 4.71 30.43 -1.73
N VAL A 53 3.77 30.46 -2.67
CA VAL A 53 3.99 30.94 -4.04
C VAL A 53 2.97 32.04 -4.31
N GLY A 54 3.41 33.29 -4.19
CA GLY A 54 2.51 34.45 -4.22
C GLY A 54 1.49 34.41 -3.09
N ASN A 55 0.21 34.26 -3.43
CA ASN A 55 -0.89 34.21 -2.47
C ASN A 55 -1.32 32.79 -2.08
N GLU A 56 -0.76 31.76 -2.72
CA GLU A 56 -1.11 30.37 -2.45
C GLU A 56 -0.06 29.71 -1.55
N THR A 57 -0.51 28.87 -0.62
CA THR A 57 0.36 28.10 0.28
C THR A 57 0.14 26.61 0.02
N LEU A 58 1.22 25.87 -0.11
CA LEU A 58 1.21 24.42 -0.35
C LEU A 58 2.01 23.71 0.72
N ILE A 59 1.66 22.46 1.00
CA ILE A 59 2.49 21.56 1.80
C ILE A 59 3.25 20.66 0.84
N LEU A 60 4.57 20.80 0.79
CA LEU A 60 5.45 19.92 0.03
C LEU A 60 5.89 18.75 0.89
N SER A 61 5.86 17.55 0.33
CA SER A 61 6.25 16.33 1.04
C SER A 61 6.95 15.35 0.10
N ALA A 62 8.11 14.85 0.54
CA ALA A 62 8.75 13.67 -0.02
C ALA A 62 8.45 12.47 0.89
N THR A 63 8.10 11.34 0.31
CA THR A 63 7.57 10.19 1.07
C THR A 63 8.43 8.95 0.94
N SER A 64 8.27 8.03 1.89
CA SER A 64 8.86 6.68 1.89
C SER A 64 8.45 5.84 0.68
N SER A 65 7.33 6.18 0.03
CA SER A 65 6.83 5.52 -1.18
C SER A 65 7.42 6.10 -2.48
N ASN A 66 8.51 6.88 -2.38
CA ASN A 66 9.17 7.55 -3.51
C ASN A 66 8.22 8.48 -4.29
N VAL A 67 7.41 9.26 -3.57
CA VAL A 67 6.51 10.26 -4.14
C VAL A 67 6.94 11.65 -3.67
N LEU A 68 6.97 12.60 -4.60
CA LEU A 68 6.96 14.03 -4.28
C LEU A 68 5.55 14.55 -4.51
N ALA A 69 4.96 15.19 -3.50
CA ALA A 69 3.60 15.72 -3.61
C ALA A 69 3.48 17.13 -3.03
N ALA A 70 2.48 17.85 -3.54
CA ALA A 70 1.94 19.05 -2.93
C ALA A 70 0.52 18.79 -2.44
N LEU A 71 0.27 19.08 -1.17
CA LEU A 71 -1.05 19.00 -0.55
C LEU A 71 -1.61 20.41 -0.29
N GLU A 72 -2.93 20.51 -0.33
CA GLU A 72 -3.64 21.73 0.05
C GLU A 72 -3.75 21.83 1.59
N PRO A 73 -3.32 22.93 2.22
CA PRO A 73 -3.38 23.09 3.68
C PRO A 73 -4.79 23.01 4.27
N GLU A 74 -5.82 23.44 3.53
CA GLU A 74 -7.18 23.56 4.06
C GLU A 74 -7.90 22.22 4.26
N ASN A 75 -7.70 21.27 3.33
CA ASN A 75 -8.44 20.00 3.32
C ASN A 75 -7.55 18.76 3.13
N GLY A 76 -6.24 18.95 2.96
CA GLY A 76 -5.27 17.87 2.73
C GLY A 76 -5.43 17.17 1.38
N SER A 77 -6.21 17.70 0.45
CA SER A 77 -6.32 17.12 -0.90
C SER A 77 -5.00 17.20 -1.65
N ILE A 78 -4.76 16.24 -2.54
CA ILE A 78 -3.54 16.20 -3.36
C ILE A 78 -3.73 17.19 -4.51
N ARG A 79 -2.91 18.24 -4.54
CA ARG A 79 -2.91 19.20 -5.64
C ARG A 79 -2.18 18.65 -6.85
N TRP A 80 -1.03 18.05 -6.60
CA TRP A 80 -0.30 17.24 -7.58
C TRP A 80 0.62 16.27 -6.84
N ARG A 81 0.93 15.15 -7.49
CA ARG A 81 1.96 14.20 -7.04
C ARG A 81 2.73 13.67 -8.24
N TYR A 82 4.02 13.46 -8.04
CA TYR A 82 4.91 12.85 -9.02
C TYR A 82 5.49 11.57 -8.43
N LEU A 83 5.31 10.47 -9.16
CA LEU A 83 5.73 9.14 -8.74
C LEU A 83 7.09 8.83 -9.34
N PHE A 84 8.09 8.60 -8.48
CA PHE A 84 9.40 8.16 -8.91
C PHE A 84 9.44 6.64 -9.04
N ASN A 85 10.32 6.15 -9.91
CA ASN A 85 10.57 4.71 -9.99
C ASN A 85 11.16 4.19 -8.66
N PRO A 86 10.93 2.92 -8.29
CA PRO A 86 11.49 2.35 -7.06
C PRO A 86 13.02 2.51 -6.92
N GLU A 87 13.76 2.38 -8.02
CA GLU A 87 15.23 2.51 -8.08
C GLU A 87 15.72 3.98 -8.02
N ASP A 88 14.83 4.94 -8.19
CA ASP A 88 15.13 6.37 -8.27
C ASP A 88 14.64 7.08 -7.01
N ARG A 89 15.11 6.60 -5.85
CA ARG A 89 14.73 7.10 -4.52
C ARG A 89 15.05 8.59 -4.38
N ILE A 90 14.10 9.37 -3.86
CA ILE A 90 14.27 10.81 -3.62
C ILE A 90 15.33 11.00 -2.53
N ALA A 91 16.37 11.78 -2.83
CA ALA A 91 17.38 12.19 -1.88
C ALA A 91 17.00 13.47 -1.13
N GLY A 92 16.36 14.39 -1.82
CA GLY A 92 15.83 15.62 -1.24
C GLY A 92 15.11 16.47 -2.28
N TYR A 93 14.35 17.43 -1.79
CA TYR A 93 13.71 18.48 -2.57
C TYR A 93 14.12 19.86 -2.03
N TYR A 94 14.26 20.81 -2.96
CA TYR A 94 14.81 22.13 -2.70
C TYR A 94 13.87 23.16 -3.34
N LYS A 95 13.59 24.23 -2.60
CA LYS A 95 12.51 25.17 -2.92
C LYS A 95 13.10 26.49 -3.42
N ASN A 96 12.54 26.99 -4.51
CA ASN A 96 12.63 28.39 -4.95
C ASN A 96 11.20 28.97 -5.06
N GLU A 97 11.06 30.27 -5.30
CA GLU A 97 9.76 30.95 -5.36
C GLU A 97 8.73 30.20 -6.24
N SER A 98 9.11 29.82 -7.46
CA SER A 98 8.19 29.18 -8.42
C SER A 98 8.60 27.77 -8.87
N VAL A 99 9.81 27.34 -8.52
CA VAL A 99 10.42 26.07 -8.99
C VAL A 99 10.87 25.24 -7.80
N ILE A 100 10.63 23.93 -7.88
CA ILE A 100 11.12 22.93 -6.93
C ILE A 100 12.12 22.06 -7.67
N ALA A 101 13.33 21.89 -7.12
CA ALA A 101 14.31 20.95 -7.63
C ALA A 101 14.31 19.68 -6.76
N THR A 102 14.50 18.52 -7.36
CA THR A 102 14.73 17.27 -6.63
C THR A 102 15.96 16.55 -7.15
N LEU A 103 16.68 15.93 -6.21
CA LEU A 103 17.71 14.97 -6.52
C LEU A 103 17.22 13.58 -6.16
N SER A 104 17.42 12.62 -7.06
CA SER A 104 17.00 11.24 -6.86
C SER A 104 18.00 10.24 -7.43
N GLY A 105 17.91 8.99 -6.96
CA GLY A 105 18.78 7.89 -7.33
C GLY A 105 20.11 7.86 -6.55
N PRO A 106 20.89 6.78 -6.71
CA PRO A 106 22.19 6.63 -6.04
C PRO A 106 23.09 7.85 -6.31
N GLY A 107 23.71 8.42 -5.28
CA GLY A 107 24.59 9.59 -5.44
C GLY A 107 23.92 10.93 -5.84
N GLY A 108 22.60 10.96 -6.06
CA GLY A 108 21.93 12.11 -6.68
C GLY A 108 21.99 12.08 -8.21
N ALA A 109 21.97 10.88 -8.81
CA ALA A 109 22.15 10.65 -10.24
C ALA A 109 21.19 11.42 -11.16
N THR A 110 19.98 11.73 -10.71
CA THR A 110 18.96 12.41 -11.53
C THR A 110 18.53 13.70 -10.86
N LEU A 111 18.62 14.81 -11.61
CA LEU A 111 18.03 16.09 -11.26
C LEU A 111 16.68 16.22 -11.97
N ARG A 112 15.65 16.62 -11.22
CA ARG A 112 14.39 17.07 -11.80
C ARG A 112 14.01 18.44 -11.26
N THR A 113 13.33 19.23 -12.08
CA THR A 113 12.70 20.48 -11.63
C THR A 113 11.23 20.50 -11.99
N PHE A 114 10.43 21.07 -11.11
CA PHE A 114 8.98 21.12 -11.20
C PHE A 114 8.51 22.55 -10.98
N ARG A 115 7.43 22.94 -11.65
CA ARG A 115 6.68 24.13 -11.29
C ARG A 115 5.92 23.88 -10.00
N ALA A 116 6.11 24.74 -9.00
CA ALA A 116 5.63 24.51 -7.64
C ALA A 116 4.09 24.36 -7.53
N LEU A 117 3.32 25.15 -8.29
CA LEU A 117 1.86 25.19 -8.16
C LEU A 117 1.12 24.00 -8.78
N ASN A 118 1.60 23.47 -9.91
CA ASN A 118 0.88 22.45 -10.69
C ASN A 118 1.67 21.15 -10.89
N GLY A 119 2.91 21.07 -10.38
CA GLY A 119 3.73 19.87 -10.47
C GLY A 119 4.21 19.55 -11.89
N GLN A 120 4.12 20.49 -12.82
CA GLN A 120 4.61 20.28 -14.18
C GLN A 120 6.12 20.06 -14.16
N LEU A 121 6.57 18.91 -14.68
CA LEU A 121 7.99 18.62 -14.89
C LEU A 121 8.55 19.61 -15.92
N LEU A 122 9.55 20.40 -15.52
CA LEU A 122 10.24 21.37 -16.36
C LEU A 122 11.52 20.76 -16.96
N LEU A 123 12.31 20.09 -16.11
CA LEU A 123 13.57 19.44 -16.48
C LEU A 123 13.65 18.04 -15.88
N GLU A 124 14.14 17.09 -16.65
CA GLU A 124 14.73 15.85 -16.16
C GLU A 124 16.11 15.66 -16.79
N LYS A 125 17.15 15.65 -15.95
CA LYS A 125 18.54 15.52 -16.40
C LYS A 125 19.27 14.44 -15.61
N ARG A 126 19.87 13.50 -16.33
CA ARG A 126 20.83 12.54 -15.77
C ARG A 126 22.16 13.24 -15.56
N LEU A 127 22.64 13.33 -14.32
CA LEU A 127 23.91 13.95 -13.95
C LEU A 127 25.07 12.96 -14.03
N HIS A 128 24.83 11.71 -13.65
CA HIS A 128 25.78 10.61 -13.79
C HIS A 128 25.04 9.27 -13.87
N LEU A 129 25.77 8.19 -14.17
CA LEU A 129 25.18 6.84 -14.18
C LEU A 129 24.81 6.42 -12.75
N PRO A 130 23.66 5.75 -12.52
CA PRO A 130 23.32 5.23 -11.20
C PRO A 130 24.38 4.28 -10.62
N ALA A 131 25.04 3.50 -11.48
CA ALA A 131 26.09 2.56 -11.08
C ALA A 131 27.36 3.24 -10.52
N SER A 132 27.60 4.51 -10.86
CA SER A 132 28.71 5.29 -10.31
C SER A 132 28.31 6.16 -9.11
N GLY A 133 27.06 6.05 -8.65
CA GLY A 133 26.55 6.85 -7.55
C GLY A 133 27.08 6.37 -6.20
N ALA A 134 27.60 7.29 -5.40
CA ALA A 134 28.01 6.99 -4.03
C ALA A 134 26.80 6.58 -3.18
N LEU A 135 26.88 5.40 -2.57
CA LEU A 135 25.90 4.93 -1.58
C LEU A 135 26.26 5.56 -0.23
N SER A 136 25.37 6.37 0.31
CA SER A 136 25.56 7.05 1.60
C SER A 136 24.44 6.67 2.55
N GLU A 137 24.78 6.51 3.82
CA GLU A 137 23.81 6.41 4.92
C GLU A 137 24.05 7.59 5.87
N PRO A 138 23.08 8.50 6.03
CA PRO A 138 21.78 8.54 5.37
C PRO A 138 21.83 8.90 3.87
N PHE A 139 20.77 8.54 3.14
CA PHE A 139 20.72 8.61 1.67
C PHE A 139 20.79 10.03 1.08
N HIS A 140 20.53 11.07 1.88
CA HIS A 140 20.62 12.47 1.45
C HIS A 140 22.02 13.07 1.63
N PHE A 141 22.92 12.39 2.34
CA PHE A 141 24.27 12.90 2.60
C PHE A 141 25.06 13.12 1.31
N GLY A 142 25.79 14.23 1.25
CA GLY A 142 26.60 14.61 0.09
C GLY A 142 25.82 15.11 -1.12
N LYS A 143 24.59 15.58 -0.91
CA LYS A 143 23.66 16.02 -1.97
C LYS A 143 22.99 17.32 -1.54
N ASP A 144 23.08 18.33 -2.39
CA ASP A 144 22.48 19.64 -2.12
C ASP A 144 22.16 20.38 -3.42
N VAL A 145 21.17 21.26 -3.38
CA VAL A 145 20.83 22.16 -4.49
C VAL A 145 20.57 23.55 -3.96
N ILE A 146 21.22 24.54 -4.56
CA ILE A 146 20.98 25.95 -4.27
C ILE A 146 20.62 26.71 -5.54
N PHE A 147 19.60 27.56 -5.44
CA PHE A 147 19.14 28.42 -6.52
C PHE A 147 19.87 29.76 -6.51
N SER A 148 20.12 30.32 -7.69
CA SER A 148 20.57 31.70 -7.83
C SER A 148 19.39 32.66 -7.64
N PRO A 149 19.47 33.69 -6.78
CA PRO A 149 18.35 34.59 -6.48
C PRO A 149 17.79 35.39 -7.67
N ASN A 150 18.59 35.62 -8.71
CA ASN A 150 18.25 36.50 -9.84
C ASN A 150 18.46 35.84 -11.21
N SER A 151 18.60 34.52 -11.25
CA SER A 151 18.77 33.80 -12.52
C SER A 151 18.13 32.43 -12.45
N ASP A 152 17.83 31.86 -13.61
CA ASP A 152 17.35 30.48 -13.71
C ASP A 152 18.47 29.46 -13.44
N GLN A 153 19.62 29.85 -12.91
CA GLN A 153 20.75 28.97 -12.64
C GLN A 153 20.61 28.31 -11.27
N LEU A 154 20.88 27.00 -11.22
CA LEU A 154 20.99 26.21 -10.00
C LEU A 154 22.36 25.56 -9.92
N TYR A 155 22.87 25.37 -8.70
CA TYR A 155 24.11 24.65 -8.43
C TYR A 155 23.77 23.35 -7.73
N VAL A 156 24.20 22.22 -8.29
CA VAL A 156 23.92 20.88 -7.79
C VAL A 156 25.18 20.23 -7.25
N LEU A 157 25.13 19.73 -6.02
CA LEU A 157 26.12 18.83 -5.44
C LEU A 157 25.64 17.38 -5.56
N THR A 158 26.48 16.52 -6.15
CA THR A 158 26.27 15.08 -6.32
C THR A 158 27.49 14.29 -5.84
N ASN A 159 27.28 13.06 -5.38
CA ASN A 159 28.32 12.17 -4.83
C ASN A 159 29.19 12.77 -3.70
N GLY A 160 28.83 13.93 -3.15
CA GLY A 160 29.67 14.70 -2.23
C GLY A 160 30.96 15.28 -2.83
N CYS A 161 31.19 15.11 -4.13
CA CYS A 161 32.45 15.49 -4.78
C CYS A 161 32.27 16.22 -6.11
N SER A 162 31.08 16.21 -6.71
CA SER A 162 30.79 16.81 -8.02
C SER A 162 29.81 17.95 -7.87
N ILE A 163 30.18 19.14 -8.38
CA ILE A 163 29.35 20.34 -8.41
C ILE A 163 29.10 20.76 -9.85
N SER A 164 27.83 20.93 -10.21
CA SER A 164 27.43 21.34 -11.55
C SER A 164 26.56 22.58 -11.50
N ALA A 165 26.88 23.58 -12.32
CA ALA A 165 26.04 24.75 -12.52
C ALA A 165 25.16 24.54 -13.76
N ILE A 166 23.84 24.50 -13.56
CA ILE A 166 22.87 24.05 -14.56
C ILE A 166 21.73 25.07 -14.64
N ASN A 167 21.18 25.30 -15.83
CA ASN A 167 19.93 26.04 -15.96
C ASN A 167 18.74 25.18 -15.50
N SER A 168 17.93 25.72 -14.58
CA SER A 168 16.80 25.05 -13.93
C SER A 168 15.66 24.66 -14.87
N ILE A 169 15.57 25.27 -16.05
CA ILE A 169 14.52 25.04 -17.04
C ILE A 169 15.09 24.27 -18.24
N THR A 170 16.15 24.79 -18.88
CA THR A 170 16.71 24.18 -20.10
C THR A 170 17.60 22.98 -19.83
N GLY A 171 18.15 22.87 -18.61
CA GLY A 171 19.13 21.86 -18.27
C GLY A 171 20.50 22.09 -18.90
N GLU A 172 20.77 23.24 -19.53
CA GLU A 172 22.09 23.56 -20.08
C GLU A 172 23.14 23.62 -18.97
N LEU A 173 24.31 23.01 -19.21
CA LEU A 173 25.42 22.99 -18.25
C LEU A 173 26.34 24.18 -18.52
N THR A 174 26.49 25.08 -17.55
CA THR A 174 27.42 26.22 -17.66
C THR A 174 28.86 25.79 -17.37
N TRP A 175 29.05 25.08 -16.26
CA TRP A 175 30.33 24.51 -15.87
C TRP A 175 30.11 23.34 -14.92
N HIS A 176 31.14 22.49 -14.83
CA HIS A 176 31.18 21.35 -13.94
C HIS A 176 32.54 21.30 -13.24
N TRP A 177 32.52 20.99 -11.95
CA TRP A 177 33.70 20.82 -11.12
C TRP A 177 33.61 19.48 -10.39
N GLU A 178 34.73 18.76 -10.35
CA GLU A 178 34.86 17.51 -9.62
C GLU A 178 36.06 17.61 -8.67
N ALA A 179 35.88 17.15 -7.42
CA ALA A 179 36.92 17.19 -6.41
C ALA A 179 38.07 16.23 -6.79
N PRO A 180 39.35 16.63 -6.60
CA PRO A 180 40.51 15.82 -7.01
C PRO A 180 40.60 14.43 -6.36
N ASP A 181 39.99 14.24 -5.19
CA ASP A 181 40.03 13.03 -4.37
C ASP A 181 38.77 12.15 -4.49
N GLN A 182 37.86 12.50 -5.41
CA GLN A 182 36.61 11.77 -5.73
C GLN A 182 35.78 11.34 -4.51
N GLY A 183 35.84 12.10 -3.41
CA GLY A 183 35.01 11.85 -2.22
C GLY A 183 35.59 10.87 -1.19
N SER A 184 36.80 10.33 -1.40
CA SER A 184 37.36 9.30 -0.52
C SER A 184 37.95 9.83 0.78
N LEU A 185 38.36 11.10 0.81
CA LEU A 185 38.87 11.79 2.01
C LEU A 185 38.01 13.00 2.41
N ILE A 186 37.44 13.72 1.42
CA ILE A 186 36.62 14.90 1.62
C ILE A 186 35.22 14.69 1.06
N ILE A 187 34.19 14.90 1.87
CA ILE A 187 32.79 14.84 1.44
C ILE A 187 32.14 16.21 1.65
N HIS A 188 31.80 16.89 0.57
CA HIS A 188 30.98 18.10 0.60
C HIS A 188 29.54 17.71 0.88
N ASN A 189 28.82 18.52 1.67
CA ASN A 189 27.44 18.23 2.07
C ASN A 189 26.48 19.40 1.88
N LYS A 190 26.95 20.66 1.99
CA LYS A 190 26.11 21.86 1.88
C LYS A 190 26.71 22.87 0.92
N LEU A 191 25.89 23.45 0.06
CA LEU A 191 26.26 24.53 -0.85
C LEU A 191 25.71 25.86 -0.32
N VAL A 192 26.55 26.91 -0.39
CA VAL A 192 26.16 28.26 0.00
C VAL A 192 26.62 29.26 -1.05
N LEU A 193 25.67 30.01 -1.60
CA LEU A 193 25.92 30.95 -2.68
C LEU A 193 25.94 32.38 -2.14
N THR A 194 26.93 33.15 -2.58
CA THR A 194 27.00 34.61 -2.41
C THR A 194 27.29 35.26 -3.76
N ASN A 195 27.21 36.59 -3.82
CA ASN A 195 27.61 37.33 -5.02
C ASN A 195 29.10 37.13 -5.37
N ASP A 196 29.96 36.87 -4.37
CA ASP A 196 31.41 36.79 -4.55
C ASP A 196 31.91 35.36 -4.80
N ALA A 197 31.29 34.37 -4.15
CA ALA A 197 31.73 32.97 -4.21
C ALA A 197 30.58 31.98 -3.94
N LEU A 198 30.71 30.78 -4.52
CA LEU A 198 29.99 29.57 -4.14
C LEU A 198 30.86 28.77 -3.16
N TYR A 199 30.38 28.52 -1.96
CA TYR A 199 31.06 27.72 -0.96
C TYR A 199 30.49 26.32 -0.94
N ALA A 200 31.36 25.32 -1.12
CA ALA A 200 31.05 23.93 -0.84
C ALA A 200 31.60 23.59 0.54
N VAL A 201 30.71 23.34 1.48
CA VAL A 201 31.04 23.03 2.87
C VAL A 201 30.90 21.54 3.10
N GLY A 202 31.95 20.94 3.66
CA GLY A 202 32.10 19.50 3.79
C GLY A 202 32.99 19.09 4.95
N PHE A 203 33.36 17.81 4.91
CA PHE A 203 34.06 17.14 5.99
C PHE A 203 35.28 16.41 5.42
N ALA A 204 36.42 16.58 6.05
CA ALA A 204 37.61 15.78 5.80
C ALA A 204 37.77 14.74 6.92
N LYS A 205 37.95 13.47 6.54
CA LYS A 205 38.09 12.35 7.48
C LYS A 205 39.40 12.45 8.27
N SER A 206 39.30 12.41 9.60
CA SER A 206 40.45 12.25 10.51
C SER A 206 40.33 10.92 11.29
N LEU A 207 41.36 10.56 12.06
CA LEU A 207 41.47 9.26 12.75
C LEU A 207 40.35 9.03 13.79
N VAL A 208 39.81 10.10 14.39
CA VAL A 208 38.86 10.02 15.52
C VAL A 208 37.61 10.88 15.32
N SER A 209 37.66 11.90 14.45
CA SER A 209 36.54 12.81 14.18
C SER A 209 36.62 13.34 12.73
N TYR A 210 35.63 14.13 12.33
CA TYR A 210 35.65 14.87 11.07
C TYR A 210 36.19 16.29 11.30
N THR A 211 36.98 16.76 10.33
CA THR A 211 37.46 18.15 10.27
C THR A 211 36.65 18.92 9.23
N LEU A 212 36.45 20.23 9.46
CA LEU A 212 35.65 21.07 8.57
C LEU A 212 36.47 21.44 7.33
N HIS A 213 35.99 21.05 6.15
CA HIS A 213 36.59 21.39 4.87
C HIS A 213 35.69 22.34 4.09
N ILE A 214 36.26 23.42 3.56
CA ILE A 214 35.52 24.42 2.78
C ILE A 214 36.27 24.70 1.49
N THR A 215 35.56 24.58 0.37
CA THR A 215 36.05 24.95 -0.96
C THR A 215 35.29 26.18 -1.44
N SER A 216 36.01 27.26 -1.77
CA SER A 216 35.45 28.46 -2.37
C SER A 216 35.64 28.42 -3.87
N ILE A 217 34.54 28.56 -4.63
CA ILE A 217 34.49 28.41 -6.08
C ILE A 217 33.90 29.69 -6.68
N ASN A 218 34.44 30.14 -7.80
CA ASN A 218 33.87 31.24 -8.55
C ASN A 218 32.55 30.78 -9.23
N PRO A 219 31.38 31.38 -8.91
CA PRO A 219 30.08 30.88 -9.36
C PRO A 219 29.87 30.99 -10.88
N GLN A 220 30.58 31.89 -11.56
CA GLN A 220 30.44 32.08 -13.01
C GLN A 220 31.32 31.12 -13.81
N THR A 221 32.51 30.80 -13.32
CA THR A 221 33.54 30.05 -14.08
C THR A 221 33.78 28.62 -13.59
N GLY A 222 33.34 28.28 -12.37
CA GLY A 222 33.61 26.99 -11.75
C GLY A 222 35.06 26.80 -11.28
N LYS A 223 35.91 27.83 -11.38
CA LYS A 223 37.30 27.77 -10.92
C LYS A 223 37.38 27.91 -9.40
N ILE A 224 38.19 27.07 -8.76
CA ILE A 224 38.50 27.17 -7.34
C ILE A 224 39.21 28.50 -7.08
N ILE A 225 38.73 29.24 -6.09
CA ILE A 225 39.36 30.44 -5.55
C ILE A 225 40.36 30.01 -4.47
N GLU A 226 39.90 29.23 -3.49
CA GLU A 226 40.70 28.70 -2.38
C GLU A 226 40.03 27.44 -1.82
N ALA A 227 40.80 26.52 -1.24
CA ALA A 227 40.27 25.41 -0.45
C ALA A 227 41.03 25.32 0.88
N SER A 228 40.31 25.19 1.99
CA SER A 228 40.89 25.20 3.33
C SER A 228 40.34 24.06 4.17
N ASN A 229 41.24 23.34 4.85
CA ASN A 229 40.87 22.37 5.88
C ASN A 229 41.13 22.97 7.26
N ILE A 230 40.08 23.08 8.07
CA ILE A 230 40.15 23.59 9.43
C ILE A 230 40.39 22.40 10.36
N GLY A 231 41.66 22.01 10.45
CA GLY A 231 42.09 20.85 11.25
C GLY A 231 41.85 20.98 12.76
N THR A 232 41.44 22.16 13.24
CA THR A 232 41.04 22.36 14.65
C THR A 232 39.59 21.98 14.94
N ALA A 233 38.75 21.80 13.91
CA ALA A 233 37.36 21.38 14.11
C ALA A 233 37.32 19.87 14.41
N SER A 234 36.66 19.49 15.51
CA SER A 234 36.42 18.09 15.86
C SER A 234 34.92 17.84 15.88
N ILE A 235 34.38 17.45 14.73
CA ILE A 235 32.96 17.17 14.51
C ILE A 235 32.75 15.66 14.60
N VAL A 236 31.90 15.21 15.51
CA VAL A 236 31.54 13.81 15.71
C VAL A 236 30.39 13.41 14.80
N ASP A 237 29.35 14.24 14.75
CA ASP A 237 28.18 14.04 13.88
C ASP A 237 28.01 15.21 12.88
N PRO A 238 28.47 15.02 11.62
CA PRO A 238 28.31 15.95 10.51
C PRO A 238 26.90 16.54 10.31
N LEU A 239 25.84 15.78 10.64
CA LEU A 239 24.47 16.16 10.33
C LEU A 239 23.85 17.07 11.38
N THR A 240 24.27 16.93 12.64
CA THR A 240 23.68 17.64 13.77
C THR A 240 24.62 18.66 14.40
N GLU A 241 25.92 18.63 14.08
CA GLU A 241 26.90 19.51 14.70
C GLU A 241 27.41 20.63 13.78
N LEU A 242 26.99 20.70 12.51
CA LEU A 242 27.40 21.75 11.56
C LEU A 242 26.18 22.34 10.84
N THR A 243 26.13 23.67 10.77
CA THR A 243 25.28 24.36 9.80
C THR A 243 25.99 25.59 9.24
N VAL A 244 25.42 26.15 8.18
CA VAL A 244 25.90 27.41 7.61
C VAL A 244 24.74 28.38 7.58
N VAL A 245 24.97 29.54 8.17
CA VAL A 245 23.98 30.59 8.36
C VAL A 245 24.24 31.70 7.35
N THR A 246 23.19 32.15 6.68
CA THR A 246 23.15 33.28 5.73
C THR A 246 21.96 34.17 6.06
N SER A 247 22.01 35.44 5.67
CA SER A 247 20.90 36.39 5.78
C SER A 247 21.17 37.58 4.87
N LEU A 248 20.13 38.31 4.47
CA LEU A 248 20.25 39.58 3.76
C LEU A 248 20.99 40.63 4.61
N ASP A 249 20.85 40.56 5.94
CA ASP A 249 21.50 41.47 6.88
C ASP A 249 22.96 41.07 7.21
N LEU A 250 23.40 39.90 6.73
CA LEU A 250 24.75 39.40 6.96
C LEU A 250 25.66 39.75 5.77
N PRO A 251 26.78 40.47 6.00
CA PRO A 251 27.70 40.79 4.91
C PRO A 251 28.43 39.55 4.38
N LYS A 252 28.54 38.48 5.18
CA LYS A 252 29.21 37.22 4.85
C LYS A 252 28.46 36.02 5.44
N PRO A 253 28.39 34.86 4.75
CA PRO A 253 27.92 33.61 5.34
C PRO A 253 28.80 33.19 6.51
N ILE A 254 28.23 32.50 7.49
CA ILE A 254 28.97 32.03 8.65
C ILE A 254 28.75 30.53 8.84
N ALA A 255 29.85 29.77 8.81
CA ALA A 255 29.84 28.37 9.21
C ALA A 255 29.82 28.28 10.75
N LEU A 256 28.89 27.52 11.30
CA LEU A 256 28.68 27.32 12.73
C LEU A 256 28.77 25.84 13.06
N TRP A 257 29.65 25.46 13.99
CA TRP A 257 29.75 24.07 14.43
C TRP A 257 29.92 23.91 15.94
N LEU A 258 29.63 22.71 16.42
CA LEU A 258 29.88 22.28 17.78
C LEU A 258 31.23 21.57 17.89
N GLU A 259 31.98 21.92 18.94
CA GLU A 259 33.23 21.27 19.30
C GLU A 259 33.19 20.99 20.81
N GLN A 260 33.02 19.71 21.18
CA GLN A 260 32.91 19.25 22.58
C GLN A 260 31.83 19.99 23.40
N GLY A 261 30.74 20.39 22.75
CA GLY A 261 29.62 21.11 23.37
C GLY A 261 29.79 22.63 23.51
N SER A 262 30.86 23.19 22.93
CA SER A 262 31.05 24.64 22.74
C SER A 262 30.84 25.02 21.26
N LEU A 263 30.23 26.18 21.02
CA LEU A 263 30.01 26.68 19.67
C LEU A 263 31.23 27.42 19.14
N ARG A 264 31.56 27.16 17.87
CA ARG A 264 32.53 27.94 17.11
C ARG A 264 31.93 28.39 15.79
N HIS A 265 32.36 29.55 15.35
CA HIS A 265 31.92 30.11 14.09
C HIS A 265 33.11 30.62 13.26
N LEU A 266 32.90 30.63 11.95
CA LEU A 266 33.84 31.15 10.97
C LEU A 266 33.07 31.88 9.87
N ALA A 267 33.36 33.17 9.67
CA ALA A 267 32.82 33.88 8.53
C ALA A 267 33.55 33.44 7.25
N LEU A 268 32.75 33.12 6.24
CA LEU A 268 33.23 32.63 4.95
C LEU A 268 33.58 33.82 4.06
N THR A 269 34.85 33.91 3.69
CA THR A 269 35.35 34.85 2.69
C THR A 269 35.92 34.07 1.51
N PRO A 270 35.96 34.65 0.29
CA PRO A 270 36.47 33.92 -0.87
C PRO A 270 37.91 33.39 -0.69
N THR A 271 38.73 34.09 0.11
CA THR A 271 40.11 33.69 0.41
C THR A 271 40.27 32.72 1.58
N LEU A 272 39.20 32.43 2.34
CA LEU A 272 39.18 31.51 3.48
C LEU A 272 40.31 31.70 4.53
N ARG A 273 40.81 32.94 4.71
CA ARG A 273 41.91 33.26 5.65
C ARG A 273 41.46 33.56 7.09
N GLU A 274 40.16 33.65 7.33
CA GLU A 274 39.63 33.91 8.67
C GLU A 274 39.88 32.72 9.60
N LYS A 275 40.04 33.01 10.90
CA LYS A 275 40.26 31.97 11.92
C LYS A 275 38.96 31.69 12.69
N PRO A 276 38.71 30.43 13.07
CA PRO A 276 37.61 30.06 13.96
C PRO A 276 37.58 30.90 15.24
N LYS A 277 36.40 31.41 15.60
CA LYS A 277 36.17 32.14 16.85
C LYS A 277 35.19 31.39 17.75
N PRO A 278 35.44 31.30 19.07
CA PRO A 278 34.48 30.72 20.00
C PRO A 278 33.29 31.67 20.20
N LEU A 279 32.11 31.11 20.41
CA LEU A 279 30.92 31.85 20.83
C LEU A 279 30.65 31.63 22.33
N LYS A 280 30.12 32.65 23.02
CA LYS A 280 29.73 32.52 24.43
C LYS A 280 28.55 31.56 24.56
N GLY A 281 28.73 30.49 25.33
CA GLY A 281 27.72 29.44 25.55
C GLY A 281 28.38 28.07 25.55
N SER A 282 27.95 27.19 26.44
CA SER A 282 28.50 25.83 26.59
C SER A 282 27.40 24.85 26.99
N GLY A 283 27.58 23.57 26.67
CA GLY A 283 26.63 22.52 27.03
C GLY A 283 25.55 22.32 25.96
N TYR A 284 25.85 22.64 24.71
CA TYR A 284 25.02 22.26 23.56
C TYR A 284 25.33 20.83 23.13
N THR A 285 24.33 20.13 22.61
CA THR A 285 24.44 18.76 22.10
C THR A 285 24.29 18.70 20.59
N ARG A 286 23.35 19.47 20.03
CA ARG A 286 23.11 19.53 18.58
C ARG A 286 22.61 20.90 18.12
N ILE A 287 22.81 21.15 16.83
CA ILE A 287 22.23 22.22 16.02
C ILE A 287 21.04 21.62 15.27
N GLU A 288 19.84 22.16 15.51
CA GLU A 288 18.63 21.73 14.82
C GLU A 288 18.37 22.68 13.65
N ASP A 289 18.53 22.20 12.41
CA ASP A 289 18.18 22.98 11.22
C ASP A 289 16.67 22.92 11.01
N VAL A 290 15.99 23.99 11.41
CA VAL A 290 14.53 24.17 11.21
C VAL A 290 14.20 24.91 9.91
N GLY A 291 15.17 25.02 8.98
CA GLY A 291 15.00 25.67 7.69
C GLY A 291 15.15 27.20 7.73
N MET A 292 15.58 27.78 8.86
CA MET A 292 15.75 29.24 9.04
C MET A 292 17.20 29.71 8.91
N ALA A 293 18.12 28.81 8.56
CA ALA A 293 19.54 29.15 8.44
C ALA A 293 19.80 30.26 7.40
N HIS A 294 18.93 30.45 6.41
CA HIS A 294 19.00 31.52 5.41
C HIS A 294 18.42 32.88 5.86
N GLN A 295 17.81 32.92 7.05
CA GLN A 295 17.32 34.12 7.74
C GLN A 295 18.23 34.56 8.89
N GLY A 296 19.43 33.99 9.00
CA GLY A 296 20.37 34.34 10.06
C GLY A 296 20.07 33.67 11.40
N GLN A 297 19.19 32.67 11.43
CA GLN A 297 18.67 32.12 12.69
C GLN A 297 18.75 30.59 12.73
N VAL A 298 19.07 30.04 13.90
CA VAL A 298 19.22 28.61 14.14
C VAL A 298 18.69 28.23 15.52
N VAL A 299 18.27 26.98 15.67
CA VAL A 299 17.89 26.41 16.97
C VAL A 299 19.02 25.54 17.49
N LEU A 300 19.44 25.78 18.73
CA LEU A 300 20.46 24.98 19.41
C LEU A 300 19.86 24.23 20.57
N VAL A 301 20.16 22.94 20.67
CA VAL A 301 19.67 22.08 21.74
C VAL A 301 20.76 21.92 22.80
N ARG A 302 20.41 22.18 24.06
CA ARG A 302 21.31 21.99 25.22
C ARG A 302 21.31 20.53 25.69
N ARG A 303 22.25 20.16 26.58
CA ARG A 303 22.33 18.83 27.22
C ARG A 303 21.08 18.44 28.01
N ASN A 304 20.32 19.42 28.50
CA ASN A 304 19.04 19.20 29.15
C ASN A 304 17.87 19.14 28.14
N GLY A 305 18.16 19.15 26.83
CA GLY A 305 17.21 19.10 25.72
C GLY A 305 16.56 20.45 25.35
N LEU A 306 16.76 21.51 26.15
CA LEU A 306 16.15 22.81 25.90
C LEU A 306 16.70 23.45 24.62
N GLY A 307 15.77 23.89 23.77
CA GLY A 307 16.02 24.62 22.54
C GLY A 307 16.24 26.10 22.81
N VAL A 308 17.22 26.65 22.13
CA VAL A 308 17.61 28.06 22.23
C VAL A 308 17.68 28.61 20.81
N VAL A 309 16.92 29.66 20.53
CA VAL A 309 16.97 30.37 19.26
C VAL A 309 18.14 31.36 19.31
N LEU A 310 19.07 31.21 18.38
CA LEU A 310 20.15 32.16 18.16
C LEU A 310 19.96 32.90 16.84
N LYS A 311 20.17 34.22 16.88
CA LYS A 311 20.22 35.09 15.72
C LYS A 311 21.60 35.69 15.56
N VAL A 312 22.05 35.78 14.32
CA VAL A 312 23.27 36.48 13.94
C VAL A 312 22.94 37.94 13.59
N GLU A 313 23.68 38.89 14.16
CA GLU A 313 23.57 40.32 13.85
C GLU A 313 24.93 40.86 13.35
N GLY A 314 25.03 41.15 12.04
CA GLY A 314 26.28 41.55 11.40
C GLY A 314 27.37 40.45 11.49
N ASP A 315 28.64 40.83 11.71
CA ASP A 315 29.77 39.87 11.82
C ASP A 315 29.85 39.17 13.19
N LYS A 316 28.85 39.31 14.06
CA LYS A 316 28.86 38.77 15.42
C LYS A 316 27.56 38.05 15.73
N PHE A 317 27.65 36.83 16.23
CA PHE A 317 26.54 36.23 16.96
C PHE A 317 26.26 37.06 18.22
N THR A 318 24.98 37.29 18.50
CA THR A 318 24.56 37.88 19.78
C THR A 318 25.05 36.98 20.92
N SER A 319 25.67 37.55 21.96
CA SER A 319 26.21 36.76 23.07
C SER A 319 25.13 36.21 24.02
N LYS A 320 23.86 36.53 23.76
CA LYS A 320 22.69 36.14 24.54
C LYS A 320 21.68 35.51 23.58
N ALA A 321 21.05 34.42 24.01
CA ALA A 321 19.94 33.82 23.30
C ALA A 321 18.85 34.85 22.96
N THR A 322 18.34 34.81 21.72
CA THR A 322 17.17 35.61 21.34
C THR A 322 15.92 35.10 22.06
N TRP A 323 15.81 33.77 22.18
CA TRP A 323 14.76 33.10 22.94
C TRP A 323 15.27 31.78 23.51
N GLU A 324 14.78 31.42 24.68
CA GLU A 324 14.98 30.11 25.30
C GLU A 324 13.60 29.59 25.68
N PHE A 325 13.23 28.41 25.17
CA PHE A 325 11.95 27.82 25.53
C PHE A 325 11.96 27.46 27.02
N GLU A 326 10.83 27.69 27.69
CA GLU A 326 10.67 27.41 29.13
C GLU A 326 10.32 25.92 29.33
N GLU A 327 10.60 25.34 30.51
CA GLU A 327 10.31 23.93 30.87
C GLU A 327 11.14 22.83 30.19
N LEU A 328 11.67 21.91 31.00
CA LEU A 328 12.54 20.82 30.55
C LEU A 328 11.78 19.86 29.62
N PRO A 329 12.35 19.53 28.44
CA PRO A 329 11.68 18.73 27.41
C PRO A 329 11.62 17.25 27.76
N PHE A 330 12.69 16.64 28.29
CA PHE A 330 12.59 15.28 28.83
C PHE A 330 12.43 15.32 30.34
N SER A 331 11.19 15.21 30.81
CA SER A 331 10.88 15.19 32.23
C SER A 331 9.74 14.21 32.53
N LYS A 332 9.37 14.03 33.79
CA LYS A 332 8.14 13.29 34.13
C LYS A 332 6.89 13.96 33.56
N GLU A 333 6.98 15.24 33.20
CA GLU A 333 5.86 16.08 32.79
C GLU A 333 5.76 16.19 31.27
N ASN A 334 6.87 16.12 30.52
CA ASN A 334 6.94 16.40 29.08
C ASN A 334 7.77 15.36 28.31
N SER A 335 7.40 15.14 27.04
CA SER A 335 8.19 14.37 26.06
C SER A 335 9.27 15.20 25.39
N ASP A 336 10.22 14.51 24.74
CA ASP A 336 11.18 15.15 23.83
C ASP A 336 10.51 16.14 22.89
N SER A 337 11.16 17.28 22.72
CA SER A 337 10.62 18.41 21.98
C SER A 337 11.11 18.44 20.55
N LEU A 338 10.17 18.65 19.64
CA LEU A 338 10.38 18.89 18.22
C LEU A 338 10.39 20.40 17.98
N TYR A 339 11.34 20.88 17.20
CA TYR A 339 11.41 22.28 16.82
C TYR A 339 11.05 22.43 15.36
N ALA A 340 10.20 23.41 15.05
CA ALA A 340 9.83 23.76 13.69
C ALA A 340 9.89 25.27 13.53
N ALA A 341 9.96 25.73 12.29
CA ALA A 341 9.90 27.15 11.97
C ALA A 341 9.17 27.38 10.65
N GLY A 342 8.62 28.58 10.50
CA GLY A 342 7.92 29.00 9.29
C GLY A 342 8.02 30.51 9.08
N LEU A 343 7.71 30.95 7.86
CA LEU A 343 7.65 32.36 7.50
C LEU A 343 6.19 32.79 7.35
N ASP A 344 5.85 33.99 7.83
CA ASP A 344 4.54 34.59 7.58
C ASP A 344 4.43 35.16 6.16
N GLY A 345 3.27 35.73 5.82
CA GLY A 345 3.05 36.38 4.52
C GLY A 345 3.95 37.60 4.24
N SER A 346 4.62 38.14 5.26
CA SER A 346 5.59 39.23 5.14
C SER A 346 7.05 38.74 5.15
N GLY A 347 7.28 37.42 5.16
CA GLY A 347 8.62 36.82 5.23
C GLY A 347 9.27 36.87 6.60
N ARG A 348 8.51 37.09 7.69
CA ARG A 348 9.03 37.15 9.06
C ARG A 348 9.06 35.75 9.70
N PRO A 349 10.15 35.38 10.40
CA PRO A 349 10.30 34.05 10.98
C PRO A 349 9.53 33.86 12.28
N TYR A 350 8.94 32.68 12.41
CA TYR A 350 8.31 32.15 13.61
C TYR A 350 8.97 30.82 13.96
N PHE A 351 9.19 30.58 15.25
CA PHE A 351 9.72 29.33 15.77
C PHE A 351 8.66 28.67 16.64
N SER A 352 8.57 27.35 16.59
CA SER A 352 7.74 26.61 17.50
C SER A 352 8.46 25.43 18.11
N ARG A 353 8.02 25.10 19.32
CA ARG A 353 8.35 23.88 20.04
C ARG A 353 7.08 23.07 20.18
N ILE A 354 7.10 21.82 19.68
CA ILE A 354 5.99 20.89 19.75
C ILE A 354 6.40 19.73 20.67
N PHE A 355 5.57 19.38 21.63
CA PHE A 355 5.83 18.28 22.56
C PHE A 355 4.52 17.69 23.10
N TRP A 356 4.62 16.52 23.73
CA TRP A 356 3.53 15.90 24.47
C TRP A 356 3.65 16.21 25.96
N ALA A 357 2.60 16.79 26.55
CA ALA A 357 2.53 17.07 27.97
C ALA A 357 1.84 15.90 28.71
N HIS A 358 2.63 15.07 29.41
CA HIS A 358 2.17 13.89 30.14
C HIS A 358 1.19 14.23 31.27
N THR A 359 1.38 15.36 31.97
CA THR A 359 0.55 15.77 33.11
C THR A 359 -0.92 16.02 32.73
N ILE A 360 -1.14 16.60 31.55
CA ILE A 360 -2.48 16.95 31.04
C ILE A 360 -2.94 16.04 29.89
N GLN A 361 -2.08 15.12 29.45
CA GLN A 361 -2.32 14.21 28.31
C GLN A 361 -2.76 14.95 27.04
N ARG A 362 -2.03 16.01 26.67
CA ARG A 362 -2.31 16.81 25.47
C ARG A 362 -1.04 17.10 24.69
N GLY A 363 -1.20 17.35 23.39
CA GLY A 363 -0.15 17.98 22.60
C GLY A 363 -0.06 19.45 22.98
N ALA A 364 1.16 19.98 23.06
CA ALA A 364 1.44 21.37 23.36
C ALA A 364 2.32 21.98 22.26
N VAL A 365 2.06 23.25 21.95
CA VAL A 365 2.86 24.04 21.02
C VAL A 365 3.17 25.37 21.67
N ASP A 366 4.46 25.65 21.83
CA ASP A 366 4.94 27.00 22.13
C ASP A 366 5.38 27.65 20.82
N VAL A 367 4.99 28.89 20.60
CA VAL A 367 5.33 29.65 19.40
C VAL A 367 5.97 30.96 19.80
N PHE A 368 7.06 31.31 19.13
CA PHE A 368 7.86 32.51 19.37
C PHE A 368 8.09 33.28 18.07
N ALA A 369 7.89 34.61 18.13
CA ALA A 369 8.18 35.56 17.07
C ALA A 369 8.88 36.79 17.64
N GLU A 370 10.15 36.96 17.29
CA GLU A 370 11.01 38.03 17.81
C GLU A 370 10.46 39.44 17.52
N HIS A 371 9.89 39.64 16.33
CA HIS A 371 9.45 40.95 15.85
C HIS A 371 8.24 41.53 16.61
N ILE A 372 7.62 40.76 17.50
CA ILE A 372 6.48 41.16 18.34
C ILE A 372 6.96 41.53 19.77
N GLY A 373 8.24 41.30 20.11
CA GLY A 373 8.83 41.67 21.39
C GLY A 373 8.35 40.81 22.57
N LEU A 374 8.14 41.42 23.75
CA LEU A 374 7.74 40.71 24.99
C LEU A 374 6.39 39.98 24.89
N GLY A 375 5.53 40.35 23.94
CA GLY A 375 4.26 39.66 23.63
C GLY A 375 4.37 38.64 22.49
N GLY A 376 5.58 38.39 21.97
CA GLY A 376 5.83 37.51 20.83
C GLY A 376 5.88 36.02 21.16
N ALA A 377 5.51 35.62 22.37
CA ALA A 377 5.40 34.22 22.77
C ALA A 377 3.94 33.88 23.06
N SER A 378 3.48 32.75 22.51
CA SER A 378 2.15 32.21 22.76
C SER A 378 2.23 30.70 22.83
N SER A 379 1.44 30.10 23.70
CA SER A 379 1.34 28.64 23.81
C SER A 379 -0.10 28.21 23.69
N PHE A 380 -0.33 27.08 23.05
CA PHE A 380 -1.64 26.43 23.01
C PHE A 380 -1.49 24.92 23.14
N VAL A 381 -2.56 24.29 23.63
CA VAL A 381 -2.64 22.83 23.76
C VAL A 381 -3.78 22.31 22.91
N PHE A 382 -3.61 21.10 22.39
CA PHE A 382 -4.58 20.46 21.50
C PHE A 382 -4.81 19.00 21.90
N PRO A 383 -6.04 18.48 21.71
CA PRO A 383 -6.41 17.13 22.15
C PRO A 383 -5.87 16.06 21.18
N PHE A 384 -4.57 15.84 21.18
CA PHE A 384 -3.93 14.78 20.39
C PHE A 384 -4.07 13.41 21.06
N GLU A 385 -4.48 12.39 20.31
CA GLU A 385 -4.69 11.04 20.82
C GLU A 385 -3.51 10.12 20.47
N THR A 386 -2.52 10.03 21.36
CA THR A 386 -1.31 9.21 21.14
C THR A 386 -1.63 7.72 20.96
N LYS A 387 -2.63 7.19 21.68
CA LYS A 387 -3.05 5.78 21.55
C LYS A 387 -3.64 5.44 20.18
N LYS A 388 -4.15 6.43 19.44
CA LYS A 388 -4.80 6.26 18.13
C LYS A 388 -3.89 6.59 16.95
N HIS A 389 -3.01 7.57 17.13
CA HIS A 389 -2.14 8.08 16.06
C HIS A 389 -0.64 7.85 16.31
N GLY A 390 -0.27 7.24 17.43
CA GLY A 390 1.13 7.07 17.84
C GLY A 390 1.75 8.36 18.34
N VAL A 391 3.08 8.44 18.28
CA VAL A 391 3.85 9.61 18.73
C VAL A 391 4.12 10.56 17.57
N ILE A 392 4.30 11.84 17.87
CA ILE A 392 4.65 12.86 16.87
C ILE A 392 6.13 12.68 16.51
N THR A 393 6.44 12.53 15.23
CA THR A 393 7.80 12.29 14.72
C THR A 393 8.36 13.47 13.93
N SER A 394 7.49 14.29 13.35
CA SER A 394 7.88 15.51 12.63
C SER A 394 6.77 16.54 12.69
N ALA A 395 7.13 17.81 12.63
CA ALA A 395 6.19 18.92 12.61
C ALA A 395 6.66 20.04 11.67
N ALA A 396 5.72 20.71 11.04
CA ALA A 396 5.95 21.94 10.29
C ALA A 396 4.89 22.97 10.68
N ILE A 397 5.23 24.26 10.61
CA ILE A 397 4.29 25.34 10.95
C ILE A 397 4.07 26.30 9.79
N SER A 398 2.85 26.78 9.68
CA SER A 398 2.46 27.89 8.81
C SER A 398 1.91 29.01 9.68
N PRO A 399 2.73 30.02 10.04
CA PRO A 399 2.23 31.19 10.75
C PRO A 399 1.34 32.01 9.81
N ASP A 400 0.12 32.29 10.25
CA ASP A 400 -0.81 33.16 9.55
C ASP A 400 -1.34 34.19 10.55
N ASN A 401 -0.80 35.41 10.45
CA ASN A 401 -1.07 36.44 11.42
C ASN A 401 -2.16 37.41 10.94
N PRO A 402 -3.40 37.35 11.47
CA PRO A 402 -4.46 38.26 11.07
C PRO A 402 -4.25 39.71 11.56
N SER A 403 -3.39 39.95 12.56
CA SER A 403 -3.11 41.29 13.11
C SER A 403 -1.81 41.30 13.92
N GLU A 404 -1.07 42.42 14.00
CA GLU A 404 0.28 42.48 14.61
C GLU A 404 0.47 41.84 16.00
N TRP A 405 -0.60 41.67 16.80
CA TRP A 405 -0.54 41.18 18.18
C TRP A 405 -1.10 39.76 18.40
N ILE A 406 -1.66 39.09 17.38
CA ILE A 406 -2.27 37.76 17.53
C ILE A 406 -1.37 36.69 16.96
N LEU A 407 -0.70 35.92 17.81
CA LEU A 407 0.10 34.80 17.32
C LEU A 407 -0.79 33.62 16.94
N ARG A 408 -0.91 33.34 15.64
CA ARG A 408 -1.60 32.15 15.14
C ARG A 408 -0.69 31.38 14.18
N SER A 409 -0.55 30.09 14.45
CA SER A 409 0.18 29.16 13.60
C SER A 409 -0.64 27.90 13.41
N ASP A 410 -0.87 27.54 12.16
CA ASP A 410 -1.35 26.21 11.83
C ASP A 410 -0.15 25.24 11.88
N VAL A 411 -0.39 24.02 12.37
CA VAL A 411 0.65 23.02 12.63
C VAL A 411 0.33 21.74 11.88
N LEU A 412 1.25 21.34 11.01
CA LEU A 412 1.24 20.05 10.36
C LEU A 412 2.04 19.05 11.21
N LEU A 413 1.43 17.93 11.55
CA LEU A 413 2.05 16.86 12.32
C LEU A 413 2.16 15.60 11.48
N VAL A 414 3.30 14.91 11.58
CA VAL A 414 3.51 13.55 11.09
C VAL A 414 3.72 12.65 12.29
N THR A 415 3.08 11.50 12.30
CA THR A 415 3.14 10.56 13.43
C THR A 415 3.88 9.27 13.08
N SER A 416 4.28 8.51 14.11
CA SER A 416 4.97 7.22 13.96
C SER A 416 4.12 6.17 13.24
N THR A 417 2.79 6.28 13.33
CA THR A 417 1.86 5.38 12.62
C THR A 417 1.55 5.87 11.20
N GLY A 418 2.28 6.86 10.68
CA GLY A 418 2.08 7.41 9.35
C GLY A 418 0.80 8.26 9.18
N SER A 419 0.23 8.79 10.28
CA SER A 419 -0.85 9.77 10.17
C SER A 419 -0.25 11.14 9.87
N VAL A 420 -0.90 11.92 9.01
CA VAL A 420 -0.61 13.33 8.77
C VAL A 420 -1.81 14.15 9.21
N GLN A 421 -1.62 15.06 10.15
CA GLN A 421 -2.69 15.86 10.73
C GLN A 421 -2.41 17.35 10.58
N MET A 422 -3.44 18.12 10.26
CA MET A 422 -3.37 19.57 10.24
C MET A 422 -4.19 20.14 11.37
N TRP A 423 -3.53 20.87 12.25
CA TRP A 423 -4.12 21.50 13.42
C TRP A 423 -4.11 23.01 13.30
N ARG A 424 -5.18 23.61 13.78
CA ARG A 424 -5.36 25.04 13.88
C ARG A 424 -5.69 25.33 15.33
N GLN A 425 -4.66 25.68 16.09
CA GLN A 425 -4.74 25.78 17.55
C GLN A 425 -5.26 24.48 18.16
N ASP A 426 -6.43 24.49 18.78
CA ASP A 426 -7.08 23.33 19.41
C ASP A 426 -8.01 22.55 18.46
N SER A 427 -8.22 23.04 17.23
CA SER A 427 -9.11 22.45 16.25
C SER A 427 -8.34 21.60 15.21
N LEU A 428 -8.73 20.33 15.09
CA LEU A 428 -8.26 19.44 14.02
C LEU A 428 -8.99 19.78 12.71
N LEU A 429 -8.26 20.18 11.67
CA LEU A 429 -8.82 20.47 10.36
C LEU A 429 -9.06 19.19 9.55
N TRP A 430 -8.04 18.34 9.45
CA TRP A 430 -8.12 17.08 8.73
C TRP A 430 -7.04 16.10 9.18
N THR A 431 -7.30 14.82 8.94
CA THR A 431 -6.37 13.71 9.14
C THR A 431 -6.26 12.90 7.86
N ARG A 432 -5.02 12.59 7.46
CA ARG A 432 -4.72 11.66 6.37
C ARG A 432 -3.95 10.46 6.93
N GLU A 433 -4.49 9.27 6.70
CA GLU A 433 -3.88 8.01 7.12
C GLU A 433 -2.99 7.49 5.98
N GLU A 434 -1.78 8.05 5.84
CA GLU A 434 -0.84 7.72 4.76
C GLU A 434 -0.17 6.34 4.96
N ALA A 435 -0.24 5.76 6.16
CA ALA A 435 0.20 4.39 6.41
C ALA A 435 -0.54 3.32 5.60
N LEU A 436 -1.73 3.64 5.08
CA LEU A 436 -2.47 2.76 4.17
C LEU A 436 -1.75 2.52 2.83
N SER A 437 -0.71 3.31 2.50
CA SER A 437 0.15 3.03 1.34
C SER A 437 1.13 1.86 1.58
N GLY A 438 1.24 1.40 2.84
CA GLY A 438 2.15 0.35 3.29
C GLY A 438 1.42 -0.83 3.93
N ILE A 439 0.27 -1.22 3.37
CA ILE A 439 -0.47 -2.43 3.79
C ILE A 439 0.39 -3.67 3.52
N SER A 440 0.69 -4.45 4.57
CA SER A 440 1.42 -5.72 4.43
C SER A 440 0.48 -6.89 4.20
N VAL A 441 -0.65 -6.92 4.92
CA VAL A 441 -1.68 -7.95 4.79
C VAL A 441 -3.07 -7.33 4.86
N ALA A 442 -4.00 -7.88 4.09
CA ALA A 442 -5.40 -7.47 4.11
C ALA A 442 -6.31 -8.65 3.77
N GLU A 443 -7.52 -8.63 4.34
CA GLU A 443 -8.57 -9.62 4.13
C GLU A 443 -9.93 -8.93 4.06
N LEU A 444 -10.84 -9.40 3.20
CA LEU A 444 -12.22 -8.96 3.21
C LEU A 444 -13.06 -9.91 4.06
N VAL A 445 -13.85 -9.35 4.96
CA VAL A 445 -14.62 -10.08 5.95
C VAL A 445 -16.11 -9.77 5.77
N GLU A 446 -16.91 -10.82 5.66
CA GLU A 446 -18.36 -10.69 5.54
C GLU A 446 -18.98 -10.09 6.80
N ILE A 447 -20.02 -9.27 6.58
CA ILE A 447 -20.78 -8.60 7.64
C ILE A 447 -22.08 -9.40 7.91
N PRO A 448 -22.58 -9.49 9.15
CA PRO A 448 -23.87 -10.12 9.43
C PRO A 448 -25.07 -9.30 8.94
N GLU A 449 -26.18 -9.98 8.67
CA GLU A 449 -27.46 -9.33 8.36
C GLU A 449 -28.10 -8.76 9.62
N LYS A 450 -28.76 -7.60 9.52
CA LYS A 450 -29.38 -6.90 10.66
C LYS A 450 -30.27 -7.80 11.52
N VAL A 451 -31.17 -8.56 10.89
CA VAL A 451 -32.08 -9.46 11.61
C VAL A 451 -31.31 -10.59 12.30
N ALA A 452 -30.27 -11.12 11.66
CA ALA A 452 -29.42 -12.16 12.25
C ALA A 452 -28.66 -11.64 13.48
N SER A 453 -28.12 -10.42 13.42
CA SER A 453 -27.45 -9.75 14.55
C SER A 453 -28.39 -9.47 15.73
N GLU A 454 -29.66 -9.16 15.47
CA GLU A 454 -30.65 -8.94 16.53
C GLU A 454 -31.14 -10.27 17.15
N THR A 455 -31.11 -11.37 16.38
CA THR A 455 -31.63 -12.69 16.79
C THR A 455 -30.58 -13.60 17.44
N SER A 456 -29.28 -13.39 17.19
CA SER A 456 -28.18 -14.21 17.72
C SER A 456 -28.06 -14.19 19.26
N SER A 457 -28.76 -13.28 19.94
CA SER A 457 -28.91 -13.30 21.41
C SER A 457 -29.83 -14.41 21.95
N THR A 458 -30.50 -15.16 21.06
CA THR A 458 -31.39 -16.28 21.41
C THR A 458 -30.90 -17.61 20.81
N GLU A 459 -29.70 -18.05 21.23
CA GLU A 459 -29.26 -19.44 21.08
C GLU A 459 -30.08 -20.36 21.98
N ASN A 460 -31.26 -20.75 21.52
CA ASN A 460 -31.87 -22.02 21.90
C ASN A 460 -32.87 -22.39 20.80
N SER A 461 -32.89 -23.67 20.44
CA SER A 461 -33.77 -24.25 19.42
C SER A 461 -35.19 -23.68 19.52
N GLU A 462 -35.52 -22.75 18.64
CA GLU A 462 -36.80 -22.06 18.65
C GLU A 462 -37.90 -23.12 18.39
N GLY A 463 -38.67 -23.45 19.42
CA GLY A 463 -39.80 -24.36 19.30
C GLY A 463 -40.87 -23.82 18.34
N TYR A 464 -41.76 -24.70 17.86
CA TYR A 464 -42.84 -24.30 16.95
C TYR A 464 -43.69 -23.14 17.50
N LEU A 465 -43.98 -23.15 18.81
CA LEU A 465 -44.79 -22.11 19.45
C LEU A 465 -44.05 -20.78 19.55
N SER A 466 -42.77 -20.76 19.93
CA SER A 466 -41.98 -19.52 19.96
C SER A 466 -41.82 -18.92 18.56
N ARG A 467 -41.64 -19.77 17.54
CA ARG A 467 -41.64 -19.35 16.15
C ARG A 467 -42.99 -18.76 15.74
N LEU A 468 -44.11 -19.40 16.08
CA LEU A 468 -45.45 -18.88 15.77
C LEU A 468 -45.71 -17.53 16.46
N THR A 469 -45.33 -17.38 17.73
CA THR A 469 -45.46 -16.10 18.43
C THR A 469 -44.60 -15.02 17.80
N ARG A 470 -43.38 -15.34 17.35
CA ARG A 470 -42.53 -14.41 16.60
C ARG A 470 -43.16 -14.01 15.27
N HIS A 471 -43.66 -14.95 14.47
CA HIS A 471 -44.37 -14.61 13.22
C HIS A 471 -45.58 -13.72 13.47
N ILE A 472 -46.36 -13.96 14.52
CA ILE A 472 -47.49 -13.10 14.90
C ILE A 472 -46.99 -11.71 15.32
N ALA A 473 -45.93 -11.63 16.10
CA ALA A 473 -45.31 -10.35 16.46
C ALA A 473 -44.80 -9.60 15.21
N ASP A 474 -44.12 -10.29 14.29
CA ASP A 474 -43.61 -9.73 13.04
C ASP A 474 -44.75 -9.24 12.12
N THR A 475 -45.92 -9.88 12.16
CA THR A 475 -47.09 -9.40 11.39
C THR A 475 -47.62 -8.04 11.84
N GLN A 476 -47.27 -7.53 13.03
CA GLN A 476 -47.59 -6.16 13.42
C GLN A 476 -46.95 -5.13 12.48
N ASN A 477 -45.81 -5.47 11.88
CA ASN A 477 -45.10 -4.64 10.92
C ASN A 477 -45.63 -4.77 9.47
N LEU A 478 -46.60 -5.66 9.22
CA LEU A 478 -47.14 -5.95 7.89
C LEU A 478 -47.78 -4.72 7.20
N PRO A 479 -48.53 -3.83 7.88
CA PRO A 479 -49.05 -2.61 7.24
C PRO A 479 -47.93 -1.67 6.77
N LEU A 480 -46.88 -1.52 7.58
CA LEU A 480 -45.70 -0.72 7.22
C LEU A 480 -44.94 -1.37 6.06
N TYR A 481 -44.82 -2.71 6.07
CA TYR A 481 -44.23 -3.45 4.96
C TYR A 481 -45.03 -3.27 3.66
N LEU A 482 -46.37 -3.37 3.69
CA LEU A 482 -47.22 -3.21 2.49
C LEU A 482 -47.14 -1.79 1.91
N THR A 483 -47.12 -0.77 2.76
CA THR A 483 -46.96 0.63 2.31
C THR A 483 -45.58 0.86 1.71
N ASN A 484 -44.53 0.34 2.33
CA ASN A 484 -43.17 0.37 1.78
C ASN A 484 -43.05 -0.44 0.48
N PHE A 485 -43.71 -1.59 0.38
CA PHE A 485 -43.75 -2.40 -0.83
C PHE A 485 -44.44 -1.64 -1.97
N ALA A 486 -45.62 -1.06 -1.72
CA ALA A 486 -46.34 -0.26 -2.71
C ALA A 486 -45.51 0.96 -3.15
N LYS A 487 -44.82 1.62 -2.21
CA LYS A 487 -43.89 2.72 -2.49
C LYS A 487 -42.71 2.25 -3.34
N ARG A 488 -42.01 1.19 -2.93
CA ARG A 488 -40.88 0.60 -3.68
C ARG A 488 -41.28 0.13 -5.07
N PHE A 489 -42.47 -0.44 -5.21
CA PHE A 489 -43.03 -0.88 -6.47
C PHE A 489 -43.36 0.31 -7.39
N ALA A 490 -43.96 1.37 -6.85
CA ALA A 490 -44.29 2.58 -7.61
C ALA A 490 -43.05 3.41 -7.98
N THR A 491 -42.02 3.46 -7.11
CA THR A 491 -40.79 4.23 -7.34
C THR A 491 -39.69 3.41 -8.03
N GLY A 492 -39.83 2.10 -8.15
CA GLY A 492 -38.79 1.21 -8.67
C GLY A 492 -37.58 1.02 -7.74
N SER A 493 -37.64 1.53 -6.50
CA SER A 493 -36.56 1.57 -5.50
C SER A 493 -36.27 0.20 -4.85
N TYR A 494 -36.00 -0.81 -5.65
CA TYR A 494 -35.50 -2.11 -5.20
C TYR A 494 -33.98 -2.04 -4.98
N ALA A 495 -33.45 -2.91 -4.11
CA ALA A 495 -32.02 -3.17 -4.10
C ALA A 495 -31.61 -3.59 -5.52
N SER A 496 -30.76 -2.78 -6.14
CA SER A 496 -30.19 -3.08 -7.45
C SER A 496 -28.74 -3.48 -7.26
N VAL A 497 -28.15 -4.06 -8.31
CA VAL A 497 -26.73 -4.33 -8.28
C VAL A 497 -26.02 -2.98 -8.16
N VAL A 498 -26.38 -1.98 -8.96
CA VAL A 498 -25.72 -0.66 -9.02
C VAL A 498 -25.94 0.24 -7.80
N THR A 499 -26.89 -0.01 -6.90
CA THR A 499 -27.15 0.94 -5.79
C THR A 499 -26.01 0.95 -4.76
N SER A 500 -25.41 2.12 -4.51
CA SER A 500 -24.47 2.28 -3.40
C SER A 500 -25.19 2.05 -2.09
N THR A 501 -24.73 1.07 -1.32
CA THR A 501 -25.32 0.69 -0.02
C THR A 501 -24.90 1.63 1.11
N ALA A 502 -24.03 2.61 0.82
CA ALA A 502 -23.71 3.69 1.73
C ALA A 502 -24.94 4.61 1.85
N GLY A 503 -25.83 4.31 2.80
CA GLY A 503 -26.86 5.26 3.20
C GLY A 503 -26.20 6.52 3.78
N ASP A 504 -26.65 7.70 3.35
CA ASP A 504 -26.26 9.03 3.88
C ASP A 504 -26.51 9.21 5.40
N ASN A 505 -27.09 8.20 6.07
CA ASN A 505 -27.39 8.23 7.49
C ASN A 505 -26.44 7.31 8.27
N THR A 506 -25.43 7.91 8.88
CA THR A 506 -24.50 7.31 9.87
C THR A 506 -25.20 6.75 11.13
N THR A 507 -26.53 6.77 11.19
CA THR A 507 -27.33 6.26 12.31
C THR A 507 -27.67 4.77 12.19
N GLU A 508 -27.56 4.16 11.01
CA GLU A 508 -27.74 2.70 10.86
C GLU A 508 -26.39 1.99 11.05
N GLY A 509 -26.32 1.01 11.96
CA GLY A 509 -25.11 0.26 12.27
C GLY A 509 -24.49 -0.48 11.08
N LEU A 510 -23.35 -1.12 11.31
CA LEU A 510 -22.61 -1.86 10.29
C LEU A 510 -23.32 -3.21 10.01
N TYR A 511 -24.13 -3.24 8.95
CA TYR A 511 -24.88 -4.43 8.54
C TYR A 511 -24.67 -4.75 7.06
N ARG A 512 -24.85 -6.03 6.75
CA ARG A 512 -24.80 -6.55 5.39
C ARG A 512 -25.92 -5.97 4.54
N ASP A 513 -25.61 -5.68 3.29
CA ASP A 513 -26.59 -5.39 2.25
C ASP A 513 -27.28 -6.67 1.73
N ALA A 514 -28.28 -6.51 0.86
CA ALA A 514 -29.05 -7.64 0.34
C ALA A 514 -28.22 -8.65 -0.47
N PHE A 515 -27.14 -8.19 -1.11
CA PHE A 515 -26.31 -9.00 -2.01
C PHE A 515 -24.92 -9.31 -1.44
N GLY A 516 -24.60 -8.82 -0.23
CA GLY A 516 -23.32 -9.05 0.42
C GLY A 516 -22.14 -8.37 -0.28
N PHE A 517 -22.38 -7.25 -0.96
CA PHE A 517 -21.32 -6.43 -1.51
C PHE A 517 -20.58 -5.63 -0.44
N ARG A 518 -21.27 -5.27 0.66
CA ARG A 518 -20.67 -4.57 1.78
C ARG A 518 -20.00 -5.56 2.72
N GLN A 519 -18.68 -5.52 2.72
CA GLN A 519 -17.76 -6.26 3.58
C GLN A 519 -16.85 -5.28 4.34
N VAL A 520 -16.18 -5.75 5.41
CA VAL A 520 -15.11 -5.00 6.07
C VAL A 520 -13.77 -5.45 5.52
N ILE A 521 -12.96 -4.52 5.03
CA ILE A 521 -11.57 -4.76 4.68
C ILE A 521 -10.75 -4.56 5.95
N VAL A 522 -10.21 -5.63 6.50
CA VAL A 522 -9.26 -5.56 7.62
C VAL A 522 -7.86 -5.49 7.03
N ALA A 523 -7.17 -4.36 7.21
CA ALA A 523 -5.87 -4.08 6.61
C ALA A 523 -4.84 -3.71 7.69
N ALA A 524 -3.75 -4.48 7.78
CA ALA A 524 -2.64 -4.22 8.69
C ALA A 524 -1.45 -3.62 7.93
N THR A 525 -0.84 -2.59 8.52
CA THR A 525 0.22 -1.80 7.88
C THR A 525 1.57 -2.04 8.54
N LEU A 526 2.65 -1.80 7.80
CA LEU A 526 4.03 -1.85 8.32
C LEU A 526 4.34 -0.74 9.34
N PHE A 527 3.44 0.23 9.51
CA PHE A 527 3.58 1.36 10.43
C PHE A 527 2.87 1.12 11.77
N GLY A 528 2.70 -0.15 12.17
CA GLY A 528 2.21 -0.49 13.51
C GLY A 528 0.71 -0.25 13.73
N LYS A 529 -0.10 -0.16 12.67
CA LYS A 529 -1.54 0.14 12.76
C LYS A 529 -2.38 -0.78 11.87
N VAL A 530 -3.55 -1.18 12.37
CA VAL A 530 -4.58 -1.95 11.66
C VAL A 530 -5.86 -1.14 11.51
N TYR A 531 -6.52 -1.30 10.37
CA TYR A 531 -7.72 -0.57 9.99
C TYR A 531 -8.85 -1.54 9.63
N GLY A 532 -10.07 -1.19 10.02
CA GLY A 532 -11.29 -1.71 9.40
C GLY A 532 -11.83 -0.66 8.42
N ILE A 533 -11.92 -1.01 7.15
CA ILE A 533 -12.35 -0.11 6.08
C ILE A 533 -13.65 -0.65 5.48
N ASP A 534 -14.65 0.21 5.30
CA ASP A 534 -15.87 -0.16 4.60
C ASP A 534 -15.58 -0.36 3.11
N SER A 535 -15.79 -1.57 2.61
CA SER A 535 -15.57 -1.89 1.20
C SER A 535 -16.51 -1.16 0.23
N SER A 536 -17.62 -0.59 0.69
CA SER A 536 -18.56 0.12 -0.18
C SER A 536 -18.14 1.55 -0.52
N ASN A 537 -17.42 2.23 0.38
CA ASN A 537 -17.07 3.65 0.22
C ASN A 537 -15.62 4.02 0.61
N GLY A 538 -14.83 3.08 1.12
CA GLY A 538 -13.44 3.30 1.52
C GLY A 538 -13.26 4.10 2.82
N GLN A 539 -14.33 4.34 3.57
CA GLN A 539 -14.25 5.01 4.87
C GLN A 539 -13.64 4.10 5.94
N ILE A 540 -12.83 4.68 6.81
CA ILE A 540 -12.24 3.97 7.95
C ILE A 540 -13.31 3.88 9.04
N LEU A 541 -13.76 2.67 9.33
CA LEU A 541 -14.76 2.37 10.36
C LEU A 541 -14.13 2.42 11.76
N TRP A 542 -12.95 1.83 11.89
CA TRP A 542 -12.15 1.82 13.11
C TRP A 542 -10.67 1.68 12.76
N SER A 543 -9.81 2.06 13.70
CA SER A 543 -8.37 1.85 13.59
C SER A 543 -7.77 1.57 14.96
N ARG A 544 -6.77 0.69 15.03
CA ARG A 544 -6.03 0.38 16.27
C ARG A 544 -4.54 0.35 16.03
N VAL A 545 -3.78 0.89 16.98
CA VAL A 545 -2.33 0.78 17.02
C VAL A 545 -1.96 -0.53 17.71
N PHE A 546 -1.01 -1.28 17.14
CA PHE A 546 -0.51 -2.50 17.76
C PHE A 546 0.26 -2.17 19.04
N GLY A 547 -0.09 -2.83 20.14
CA GLY A 547 0.65 -2.75 21.38
C GLY A 547 2.02 -3.43 21.23
N LEU A 548 3.08 -2.74 21.64
CA LEU A 548 4.45 -3.26 21.58
C LEU A 548 4.78 -4.23 22.73
N GLY A 549 3.94 -4.32 23.76
CA GLY A 549 4.22 -5.16 24.93
C GLY A 549 5.52 -4.76 25.61
N TRP A 550 6.38 -5.73 25.92
CA TRP A 550 7.71 -5.47 26.51
C TRP A 550 8.63 -4.64 25.58
N ALA A 551 8.40 -4.66 24.27
CA ALA A 551 9.22 -3.91 23.32
C ALA A 551 8.96 -2.39 23.39
N ASP A 552 7.92 -1.94 24.09
CA ASP A 552 7.64 -0.51 24.32
C ASP A 552 8.76 0.16 25.14
N GLU A 553 9.37 -0.58 26.09
CA GLU A 553 10.44 -0.06 26.96
C GLU A 553 11.75 0.22 26.21
N VAL A 554 11.99 -0.50 25.11
CA VAL A 554 13.25 -0.46 24.34
C VAL A 554 13.06 0.23 22.98
N GLY A 555 11.81 0.39 22.53
CA GLY A 555 11.49 0.77 21.16
C GLY A 555 11.44 -0.45 20.25
N GLY A 556 10.44 -0.48 19.37
CA GLY A 556 10.26 -1.57 18.43
C GLY A 556 9.10 -1.33 17.46
N VAL A 557 8.94 -2.27 16.55
CA VAL A 557 7.86 -2.25 15.56
C VAL A 557 7.20 -3.61 15.45
N VAL A 558 5.90 -3.61 15.15
CA VAL A 558 5.16 -4.83 14.81
C VAL A 558 5.11 -4.96 13.29
N ILE A 559 5.57 -6.11 12.79
CA ILE A 559 5.53 -6.46 11.36
C ILE A 559 4.43 -7.50 11.17
N PRO A 560 3.28 -7.15 10.58
CA PRO A 560 2.21 -8.11 10.31
C PRO A 560 2.60 -9.02 9.15
N LEU A 561 2.50 -10.33 9.34
CA LEU A 561 2.95 -11.34 8.38
C LEU A 561 1.79 -12.05 7.66
N LYS A 562 0.75 -12.45 8.41
CA LYS A 562 -0.44 -13.14 7.88
C LYS A 562 -1.70 -12.73 8.62
N ILE A 563 -2.83 -12.87 7.95
CA ILE A 563 -4.16 -12.58 8.46
C ILE A 563 -5.07 -13.77 8.11
N TYR A 564 -5.91 -14.19 9.06
CA TYR A 564 -6.82 -15.31 8.92
C TYR A 564 -8.18 -15.00 9.55
N THR A 565 -9.28 -15.20 8.81
CA THR A 565 -10.63 -15.16 9.39
C THR A 565 -10.95 -16.46 10.14
N ILE A 566 -10.96 -16.41 11.48
CA ILE A 566 -11.26 -17.56 12.35
C ILE A 566 -12.76 -17.78 12.50
N LYS A 567 -13.56 -16.71 12.69
CA LYS A 567 -15.02 -16.83 12.70
C LYS A 567 -15.63 -15.99 11.61
N THR A 568 -16.63 -16.56 10.97
CA THR A 568 -17.39 -15.96 9.88
C THR A 568 -18.85 -15.80 10.29
N VAL A 569 -19.61 -15.01 9.53
CA VAL A 569 -21.06 -14.86 9.72
C VAL A 569 -21.80 -16.20 9.65
N SER A 570 -21.26 -17.18 8.91
CA SER A 570 -21.82 -18.52 8.81
C SER A 570 -21.79 -19.29 10.13
N ASP A 571 -20.89 -18.91 11.04
CA ASP A 571 -20.74 -19.52 12.37
C ASP A 571 -21.76 -18.93 13.38
N GLY A 572 -22.68 -18.06 12.93
CA GLY A 572 -23.75 -17.48 13.76
C GLY A 572 -23.30 -16.39 14.75
N THR A 573 -22.01 -16.06 14.75
CA THR A 573 -21.39 -15.09 15.64
C THR A 573 -20.83 -13.90 14.85
N GLU A 574 -20.40 -12.86 15.57
CA GLU A 574 -19.68 -11.75 14.94
C GLU A 574 -18.36 -12.26 14.35
N PRO A 575 -17.95 -11.77 13.18
CA PRO A 575 -16.75 -12.28 12.52
C PRO A 575 -15.47 -11.87 13.26
N GLU A 576 -14.56 -12.82 13.41
CA GLU A 576 -13.31 -12.69 14.15
C GLU A 576 -12.11 -13.01 13.25
N VAL A 577 -11.07 -12.19 13.36
CA VAL A 577 -9.86 -12.26 12.54
C VAL A 577 -8.63 -12.31 13.44
N VAL A 578 -7.67 -13.10 13.00
CA VAL A 578 -6.36 -13.23 13.63
C VAL A 578 -5.27 -12.69 12.74
N ILE A 579 -4.44 -11.82 13.31
CA ILE A 579 -3.24 -11.28 12.66
C ILE A 579 -2.03 -11.89 13.37
N VAL A 580 -1.21 -12.61 12.60
CA VAL A 580 0.08 -13.12 13.05
C VAL A 580 1.14 -12.08 12.70
N GLY A 581 1.84 -11.56 13.71
CA GLY A 581 2.91 -10.58 13.53
C GLY A 581 4.17 -10.95 14.30
N GLN A 582 5.27 -10.29 13.95
CA GLN A 582 6.51 -10.32 14.73
C GLN A 582 6.75 -8.94 15.35
N ARG A 583 7.05 -8.88 16.64
CA ARG A 583 7.56 -7.64 17.24
C ARG A 583 9.07 -7.69 17.16
N ARG A 584 9.65 -6.62 16.61
CA ARG A 584 11.10 -6.47 16.48
C ARG A 584 11.52 -5.27 17.27
N ALA A 585 12.23 -5.52 18.36
CA ALA A 585 12.82 -4.47 19.19
C ALA A 585 14.11 -3.94 18.56
N GLU A 586 14.48 -2.71 18.91
CA GLU A 586 15.71 -2.07 18.41
C GLU A 586 16.99 -2.83 18.83
N ASN A 587 16.95 -3.53 19.96
CA ASN A 587 18.04 -4.40 20.43
C ASN A 587 18.13 -5.75 19.68
N SER A 588 17.41 -5.90 18.56
CA SER A 588 17.34 -7.09 17.71
C SER A 588 16.61 -8.30 18.27
N LEU A 589 16.02 -8.22 19.48
CA LEU A 589 15.13 -9.27 19.98
C LEU A 589 13.84 -9.31 19.14
N VAL A 590 13.37 -10.52 18.87
CA VAL A 590 12.18 -10.79 18.08
C VAL A 590 11.31 -11.80 18.80
N ASP A 591 10.01 -11.55 18.82
CA ASP A 591 9.01 -12.53 19.22
C ASP A 591 7.81 -12.55 18.27
N THR A 592 7.02 -13.62 18.36
CA THR A 592 5.81 -13.78 17.56
C THR A 592 4.59 -13.56 18.43
N VAL A 593 3.76 -12.63 17.98
CA VAL A 593 2.55 -12.19 18.65
C VAL A 593 1.34 -12.44 17.75
N VAL A 594 0.22 -12.80 18.37
CA VAL A 594 -1.07 -12.99 17.69
C VAL A 594 -2.08 -11.97 18.21
N PHE A 595 -2.65 -11.18 17.31
CA PHE A 595 -3.74 -10.25 17.63
C PHE A 595 -5.06 -10.87 17.18
N HIS A 596 -6.01 -11.04 18.10
CA HIS A 596 -7.32 -11.64 17.82
C HIS A 596 -8.42 -10.61 18.01
N ILE A 597 -9.00 -10.19 16.90
CA ILE A 597 -9.86 -9.03 16.82
C ILE A 597 -11.22 -9.36 16.24
N ASN A 598 -12.23 -8.67 16.75
CA ASN A 598 -13.52 -8.60 16.11
C ASN A 598 -13.41 -7.70 14.86
N ALA A 599 -13.72 -8.22 13.68
CA ALA A 599 -13.52 -7.50 12.42
C ALA A 599 -14.43 -6.26 12.29
N MET A 600 -15.58 -6.26 12.97
CA MET A 600 -16.58 -5.20 12.88
C MET A 600 -16.21 -3.98 13.74
N THR A 601 -15.68 -4.22 14.93
CA THR A 601 -15.43 -3.19 15.95
C THR A 601 -13.95 -2.87 16.16
N GLY A 602 -13.06 -3.77 15.72
CA GLY A 602 -11.63 -3.68 15.99
C GLY A 602 -11.26 -3.85 17.45
N LEU A 603 -12.14 -4.45 18.26
CA LEU A 603 -11.87 -4.76 19.67
C LEU A 603 -11.22 -6.13 19.82
N ASN A 604 -10.41 -6.30 20.87
CA ASN A 604 -9.88 -7.60 21.25
C ASN A 604 -11.03 -8.54 21.66
N VAL A 605 -11.02 -9.78 21.15
CA VAL A 605 -12.07 -10.77 21.46
C VAL A 605 -11.92 -11.29 22.90
N ASN A 606 -10.69 -11.51 23.34
CA ASN A 606 -10.40 -12.19 24.61
C ASN A 606 -10.24 -11.25 25.81
N GLU A 607 -10.36 -9.93 25.60
CA GLU A 607 -10.14 -8.91 26.64
C GLU A 607 -11.27 -7.90 26.64
N GLN A 608 -11.81 -7.58 27.83
CA GLN A 608 -12.74 -6.46 28.01
C GLN A 608 -11.96 -5.13 27.97
N THR A 609 -11.46 -4.77 26.80
CA THR A 609 -10.76 -3.50 26.56
C THR A 609 -11.72 -2.46 26.01
N THR A 610 -11.47 -1.19 26.38
CA THR A 610 -12.21 -0.06 25.81
C THR A 610 -11.69 0.27 24.41
N THR A 611 -12.49 0.99 23.60
CA THR A 611 -12.09 1.40 22.25
C THR A 611 -10.88 2.36 22.21
N GLU A 612 -10.47 2.90 23.35
CA GLU A 612 -9.38 3.88 23.46
C GLU A 612 -8.01 3.24 23.72
N ASP A 613 -7.94 1.94 24.01
CA ASP A 613 -6.69 1.27 24.33
C ASP A 613 -5.95 0.74 23.09
N LEU A 614 -4.65 0.50 23.27
CA LEU A 614 -3.81 -0.16 22.27
C LEU A 614 -4.31 -1.58 22.00
N LEU A 615 -4.00 -2.11 20.82
CA LEU A 615 -4.34 -3.48 20.48
C LEU A 615 -3.33 -4.44 21.10
N TYR A 616 -3.69 -5.07 22.22
CA TYR A 616 -2.83 -6.06 22.85
C TYR A 616 -2.87 -7.37 22.09
N GLY A 617 -1.69 -7.95 21.88
CA GLY A 617 -1.53 -9.26 21.27
C GLY A 617 -1.06 -10.28 22.29
N GLN A 618 -1.39 -11.53 22.03
CA GLN A 618 -0.95 -12.67 22.84
C GLN A 618 0.39 -13.18 22.32
N ASP A 619 1.35 -13.33 23.23
CA ASP A 619 2.67 -13.88 22.91
C ASP A 619 2.57 -15.38 22.73
N VAL A 620 2.93 -15.86 21.53
CA VAL A 620 2.81 -17.29 21.18
C VAL A 620 4.17 -17.95 21.11
N ILE A 621 5.17 -17.30 20.49
CA ILE A 621 6.53 -17.83 20.34
C ILE A 621 7.52 -16.80 20.87
N ALA A 622 8.39 -17.23 21.79
CA ALA A 622 9.55 -16.46 22.25
C ALA A 622 10.68 -16.53 21.20
N GLY A 623 10.44 -15.94 20.03
CA GLY A 623 11.32 -16.01 18.87
C GLY A 623 10.57 -15.71 17.56
N PRO A 624 11.28 -15.72 16.41
CA PRO A 624 10.66 -15.51 15.12
C PRO A 624 9.85 -16.73 14.65
N VAL A 625 8.64 -16.49 14.15
CA VAL A 625 7.90 -17.47 13.35
C VAL A 625 8.56 -17.65 11.97
N VAL A 626 8.80 -18.90 11.59
CA VAL A 626 9.33 -19.26 10.26
C VAL A 626 8.22 -19.24 9.22
N GLU A 627 7.08 -19.83 9.56
CA GLU A 627 5.92 -19.92 8.69
C GLU A 627 4.65 -20.16 9.52
N SER A 628 3.50 -19.77 8.98
CA SER A 628 2.19 -20.14 9.56
C SER A 628 1.20 -20.60 8.50
N TYR A 629 0.31 -21.50 8.89
CA TYR A 629 -0.73 -22.07 8.03
C TYR A 629 -2.08 -21.96 8.69
N PHE A 630 -3.14 -21.86 7.89
CA PHE A 630 -4.51 -21.82 8.38
C PHE A 630 -5.25 -23.08 7.97
N LEU A 631 -5.83 -23.75 8.96
CA LEU A 631 -6.66 -24.92 8.75
C LEU A 631 -8.13 -24.48 8.63
N THR A 632 -8.69 -24.65 7.44
CA THR A 632 -10.09 -24.36 7.11
C THR A 632 -10.91 -25.65 7.23
N GLY A 633 -11.24 -26.05 8.46
CA GLY A 633 -12.09 -27.21 8.75
C GLY A 633 -13.30 -26.83 9.60
N GLU A 634 -13.91 -27.82 10.26
CA GLU A 634 -14.93 -27.57 11.30
C GLU A 634 -14.32 -26.75 12.46
N THR A 635 -13.11 -27.13 12.88
CA THR A 635 -12.30 -26.37 13.84
C THR A 635 -11.24 -25.57 13.10
N LYS A 636 -11.47 -24.26 12.98
CA LYS A 636 -10.53 -23.33 12.35
C LYS A 636 -9.40 -23.00 13.32
N MET A 637 -8.15 -23.12 12.87
CA MET A 637 -6.97 -22.80 13.67
C MET A 637 -5.79 -22.35 12.82
N ALA A 638 -4.96 -21.47 13.37
CA ALA A 638 -3.65 -21.13 12.85
C ALA A 638 -2.59 -22.05 13.48
N ILE A 639 -1.73 -22.60 12.62
CA ILE A 639 -0.59 -23.44 12.98
C ILE A 639 0.66 -22.59 12.73
N LEU A 640 1.47 -22.35 13.74
CA LEU A 640 2.70 -21.56 13.66
C LEU A 640 3.92 -22.43 13.92
N LEU A 641 4.99 -22.18 13.17
CA LEU A 641 6.27 -22.89 13.31
C LEU A 641 7.34 -21.92 13.79
N ASP A 642 8.03 -22.28 14.87
CA ASP A 642 9.20 -21.52 15.35
C ASP A 642 10.47 -21.86 14.55
N GLU A 643 11.59 -21.21 14.93
CA GLU A 643 12.91 -21.44 14.32
C GLU A 643 13.44 -22.88 14.48
N TYR A 644 12.94 -23.63 15.47
CA TYR A 644 13.24 -25.04 15.69
C TYR A 644 12.21 -25.97 15.05
N LEU A 645 11.27 -25.42 14.27
CA LEU A 645 10.16 -26.13 13.63
C LEU A 645 9.21 -26.82 14.63
N GLN A 646 9.14 -26.33 15.86
CA GLN A 646 8.12 -26.74 16.82
C GLN A 646 6.78 -26.09 16.46
N VAL A 647 5.70 -26.85 16.67
CA VAL A 647 4.35 -26.42 16.31
C VAL A 647 3.67 -25.72 17.48
N TYR A 648 3.07 -24.57 17.18
CA TYR A 648 2.22 -23.79 18.08
C TYR A 648 0.84 -23.64 17.44
N LEU A 649 -0.22 -23.73 18.24
CA LEU A 649 -1.60 -23.63 17.77
C LEU A 649 -2.23 -22.33 18.27
N TYR A 650 -3.10 -21.75 17.44
CA TYR A 650 -3.94 -20.64 17.85
C TYR A 650 -5.36 -20.76 17.25
N PRO A 651 -6.44 -20.65 18.05
CA PRO A 651 -6.42 -20.64 19.51
C PRO A 651 -6.00 -22.03 20.04
N ASP A 652 -5.29 -22.07 21.16
CA ASP A 652 -4.83 -23.32 21.77
C ASP A 652 -5.87 -23.85 22.77
N THR A 653 -6.85 -24.61 22.26
CA THR A 653 -7.96 -25.18 23.02
C THR A 653 -7.93 -26.72 23.01
N PRO A 654 -8.61 -27.41 23.93
CA PRO A 654 -8.68 -28.87 23.91
C PRO A 654 -9.24 -29.43 22.60
N GLU A 655 -10.19 -28.73 21.97
CA GLU A 655 -10.82 -29.12 20.71
C GLU A 655 -9.88 -28.98 19.51
N THR A 656 -9.15 -27.86 19.44
CA THR A 656 -8.15 -27.62 18.38
C THR A 656 -6.97 -28.58 18.52
N ARG A 657 -6.48 -28.85 19.72
CA ARG A 657 -5.45 -29.88 19.96
C ARG A 657 -5.89 -31.26 19.48
N LYS A 658 -7.10 -31.70 19.84
CA LYS A 658 -7.63 -32.99 19.40
C LYS A 658 -7.73 -33.07 17.87
N THR A 659 -8.31 -32.05 17.23
CA THR A 659 -8.44 -32.03 15.76
C THR A 659 -7.05 -32.01 15.09
N PHE A 660 -6.11 -31.26 15.65
CA PHE A 660 -4.74 -31.22 15.17
C PHE A 660 -4.05 -32.59 15.29
N GLU A 661 -4.19 -33.30 16.41
CA GLU A 661 -3.62 -34.64 16.60
C GLU A 661 -4.13 -35.65 15.56
N GLU A 662 -5.41 -35.55 15.18
CA GLU A 662 -6.02 -36.40 14.15
C GLU A 662 -5.47 -36.09 12.74
N LEU A 663 -5.24 -34.81 12.43
CA LEU A 663 -4.85 -34.37 11.09
C LEU A 663 -3.33 -34.28 10.87
N ALA A 664 -2.55 -34.03 11.92
CA ALA A 664 -1.10 -33.80 11.87
C ALA A 664 -0.33 -34.83 11.03
N PRO A 665 -0.60 -36.15 11.11
CA PRO A 665 0.11 -37.15 10.30
C PRO A 665 -0.13 -37.02 8.80
N THR A 666 -1.19 -36.35 8.36
CA THR A 666 -1.51 -36.17 6.93
C THR A 666 -1.10 -34.81 6.39
N MET A 667 -0.70 -33.89 7.27
CA MET A 667 -0.26 -32.56 6.88
C MET A 667 1.16 -32.59 6.35
N SER A 668 1.36 -32.02 5.16
CA SER A 668 2.67 -31.64 4.67
C SER A 668 2.70 -30.21 4.22
N PHE A 669 3.88 -29.62 4.28
CA PHE A 669 4.09 -28.29 3.77
C PHE A 669 5.55 -28.09 3.34
N PRO A 670 5.78 -27.28 2.29
CA PRO A 670 7.11 -26.94 1.85
C PRO A 670 7.65 -25.76 2.67
N LEU A 671 8.91 -25.84 3.07
CA LEU A 671 9.65 -24.72 3.63
C LEU A 671 10.93 -24.48 2.82
N ARG A 672 11.32 -23.21 2.71
CA ARG A 672 12.62 -22.85 2.18
C ARG A 672 13.66 -23.08 3.26
N SER A 673 14.73 -23.81 2.92
CA SER A 673 15.87 -24.04 3.80
C SER A 673 17.14 -23.54 3.12
N ASN A 674 18.07 -23.00 3.90
CA ASN A 674 19.40 -22.62 3.43
C ASN A 674 20.40 -23.57 4.08
N THR A 675 20.84 -24.59 3.32
CA THR A 675 21.83 -25.57 3.76
C THR A 675 23.07 -25.42 2.88
N ASP A 676 24.24 -25.26 3.50
CA ASP A 676 25.53 -25.09 2.82
C ASP A 676 25.58 -23.93 1.80
N GLY A 677 24.82 -22.85 2.06
CA GLY A 677 24.74 -21.68 1.19
C GLY A 677 23.86 -21.87 -0.06
N ILE A 678 23.21 -23.02 -0.21
CA ILE A 678 22.27 -23.31 -1.29
C ILE A 678 20.85 -23.24 -0.73
N ARG A 679 20.01 -22.37 -1.28
CA ARG A 679 18.60 -22.34 -0.92
C ARG A 679 17.88 -23.48 -1.63
N ARG A 680 17.26 -24.36 -0.84
CA ARG A 680 16.48 -25.51 -1.30
C ARG A 680 15.06 -25.42 -0.76
N VAL A 681 14.16 -26.19 -1.36
CA VAL A 681 12.83 -26.43 -0.81
C VAL A 681 12.81 -27.81 -0.18
N LEU A 682 12.44 -27.88 1.09
CA LEU A 682 12.27 -29.12 1.84
C LEU A 682 10.79 -29.30 2.18
N GLY A 683 10.25 -30.47 1.91
CA GLY A 683 8.95 -30.86 2.42
C GLY A 683 9.06 -31.30 3.86
N HIS A 684 8.14 -30.84 4.68
CA HIS A 684 8.04 -31.22 6.08
C HIS A 684 6.71 -31.90 6.35
N GLN A 685 6.71 -32.83 7.30
CA GLN A 685 5.54 -33.48 7.85
C GLN A 685 5.58 -33.35 9.36
N ILE A 686 4.42 -33.25 9.99
CA ILE A 686 4.35 -33.10 11.45
C ILE A 686 4.46 -34.48 12.09
N SER A 687 5.48 -34.67 12.92
CA SER A 687 5.57 -35.86 13.78
C SER A 687 4.60 -35.70 14.95
N PRO A 688 3.88 -36.77 15.35
CA PRO A 688 3.11 -36.76 16.59
C PRO A 688 4.03 -36.45 17.78
N SER A 689 3.48 -35.72 18.75
CA SER A 689 4.16 -35.39 20.00
C SER A 689 4.49 -36.66 20.78
N LYS A 690 5.69 -36.70 21.39
CA LYS A 690 6.07 -37.69 22.40
C LYS A 690 5.99 -37.02 23.78
N ASP A 691 5.50 -37.73 24.79
CA ASP A 691 5.22 -37.26 26.17
C ASP A 691 6.02 -36.01 26.59
N ASN A 692 5.28 -34.90 26.82
CA ASN A 692 5.73 -33.56 27.25
C ASN A 692 6.49 -32.68 26.24
N PHE A 693 6.69 -33.10 24.98
CA PHE A 693 7.30 -32.24 23.94
C PHE A 693 6.27 -31.70 22.95
N LYS A 694 6.50 -30.50 22.43
CA LYS A 694 5.67 -29.97 21.33
C LYS A 694 5.83 -30.82 20.06
N PRO A 695 4.80 -30.96 19.23
CA PRO A 695 4.92 -31.57 17.91
C PRO A 695 6.01 -30.87 17.09
N LEU A 696 6.77 -31.65 16.32
CA LEU A 696 7.90 -31.16 15.55
C LEU A 696 7.67 -31.42 14.06
N ALA A 697 7.93 -30.45 13.21
CA ALA A 697 7.94 -30.66 11.77
C ALA A 697 9.29 -31.25 11.32
N ILE A 698 9.25 -32.46 10.78
CA ILE A 698 10.44 -33.18 10.30
C ILE A 698 10.52 -33.15 8.78
N PRO A 699 11.72 -32.97 8.18
CA PRO A 699 11.88 -32.98 6.73
C PRO A 699 11.68 -34.41 6.19
N THR A 700 10.86 -34.55 5.14
CA THR A 700 10.54 -35.83 4.50
C THR A 700 11.08 -35.96 3.08
N TRP A 701 11.22 -34.85 2.36
CA TRP A 701 11.79 -34.82 1.01
C TRP A 701 12.51 -33.50 0.75
N SER A 702 13.39 -33.49 -0.25
CA SER A 702 14.09 -32.29 -0.73
C SER A 702 13.90 -32.13 -2.24
N LEU A 703 13.51 -30.93 -2.69
CA LEU A 703 13.39 -30.63 -4.11
C LEU A 703 14.79 -30.64 -4.73
N SER A 704 14.97 -31.48 -5.75
CA SER A 704 16.21 -31.53 -6.53
C SER A 704 16.13 -30.48 -7.64
N LEU A 705 16.97 -29.46 -7.56
CA LEU A 705 17.11 -28.41 -8.57
C LEU A 705 18.38 -28.62 -9.40
N ALA A 706 18.41 -28.05 -10.61
CA ALA A 706 19.60 -28.11 -11.45
C ALA A 706 20.79 -27.37 -10.79
N PRO A 707 22.05 -27.75 -11.08
CA PRO A 707 23.21 -27.08 -10.52
C PRO A 707 23.24 -25.59 -10.86
N GLY A 708 23.33 -24.73 -9.85
CA GLY A 708 23.38 -23.27 -10.00
C GLY A 708 22.02 -22.56 -9.96
N GLU A 709 20.92 -23.29 -9.80
CA GLU A 709 19.60 -22.71 -9.53
C GLU A 709 19.45 -22.31 -8.05
N ASP A 710 18.94 -21.09 -7.83
CA ASP A 710 18.61 -20.56 -6.52
C ASP A 710 17.11 -20.29 -6.40
N VAL A 711 16.49 -20.80 -5.34
CA VAL A 711 15.06 -20.57 -5.04
C VAL A 711 14.84 -19.10 -4.71
N GLN A 712 13.93 -18.45 -5.42
CA GLN A 712 13.53 -17.06 -5.17
C GLN A 712 12.34 -16.97 -4.22
N SER A 713 11.26 -17.70 -4.54
CA SER A 713 10.03 -17.68 -3.76
C SER A 713 9.20 -18.97 -3.90
N ILE A 714 8.33 -19.19 -2.92
CA ILE A 714 7.31 -20.23 -2.91
C ILE A 714 5.96 -19.52 -2.99
N VAL A 715 5.14 -19.88 -3.99
CA VAL A 715 3.82 -19.26 -4.21
C VAL A 715 2.74 -20.31 -3.94
N PRO A 716 1.91 -20.13 -2.90
CA PRO A 716 0.79 -21.02 -2.64
C PRO A 716 -0.29 -20.85 -3.72
N PRO A 717 -1.18 -21.83 -3.92
CA PRO A 717 -2.31 -21.69 -4.83
C PRO A 717 -3.20 -20.52 -4.39
N ALA A 718 -3.73 -19.77 -5.37
CA ALA A 718 -4.72 -18.75 -5.14
C ALA A 718 -5.99 -19.39 -4.56
N SER A 719 -6.53 -18.77 -3.49
CA SER A 719 -7.69 -19.14 -2.68
C SER A 719 -8.33 -20.51 -3.00
N ARG A 720 -8.28 -21.44 -2.05
CA ARG A 720 -8.94 -22.76 -2.10
C ARG A 720 -10.47 -22.60 -1.96
N GLY A 721 -11.09 -21.94 -2.94
CA GLY A 721 -12.53 -21.82 -3.04
C GLY A 721 -13.18 -23.13 -3.51
N PRO A 722 -14.51 -23.23 -3.42
CA PRO A 722 -15.23 -24.39 -3.92
C PRO A 722 -15.08 -24.56 -5.43
N ILE A 723 -15.09 -25.83 -5.86
CA ILE A 723 -14.96 -26.22 -7.26
C ILE A 723 -16.30 -26.81 -7.69
N ALA A 724 -17.07 -26.05 -8.48
CA ALA A 724 -18.39 -26.49 -8.92
C ALA A 724 -18.34 -27.65 -9.94
N SER A 725 -17.36 -27.64 -10.85
CA SER A 725 -17.23 -28.65 -11.89
C SER A 725 -15.88 -29.35 -11.85
N LEU A 726 -15.93 -30.67 -11.69
CA LEU A 726 -14.78 -31.59 -11.67
C LEU A 726 -14.20 -31.88 -13.07
N GLY A 727 -14.92 -31.52 -14.14
CA GLY A 727 -14.51 -31.80 -15.50
C GLY A 727 -15.08 -30.80 -16.49
N LYS A 728 -14.51 -30.75 -17.69
CA LYS A 728 -14.99 -29.95 -18.80
C LYS A 728 -15.59 -30.86 -19.87
N VAL A 729 -16.86 -30.66 -20.19
CA VAL A 729 -17.53 -31.39 -21.28
C VAL A 729 -17.06 -30.80 -22.61
N VAL A 730 -16.56 -31.67 -23.48
CA VAL A 730 -16.08 -31.39 -24.85
C VAL A 730 -17.27 -31.46 -25.82
N GLY A 731 -17.16 -30.86 -27.02
CA GLY A 731 -18.28 -30.79 -27.99
C GLY A 731 -18.88 -32.16 -28.37
N ASN A 732 -18.09 -33.22 -28.34
CA ASN A 732 -18.55 -34.60 -28.57
C ASN A 732 -19.22 -35.27 -27.35
N ARG A 733 -19.52 -34.52 -26.29
CA ARG A 733 -20.12 -34.96 -25.00
C ARG A 733 -19.23 -35.86 -24.14
N THR A 734 -17.96 -36.02 -24.48
CA THR A 734 -16.96 -36.62 -23.59
C THR A 734 -16.46 -35.58 -22.58
N THR A 735 -15.87 -36.03 -21.47
CA THR A 735 -15.46 -35.18 -20.36
C THR A 735 -13.94 -35.21 -20.17
N LEU A 736 -13.31 -34.05 -20.16
CA LEU A 736 -11.94 -33.89 -19.66
C LEU A 736 -11.99 -33.63 -18.16
N TYR A 737 -11.58 -34.61 -17.34
CA TYR A 737 -11.55 -34.44 -15.89
C TYR A 737 -10.38 -33.55 -15.49
N LYS A 738 -10.63 -32.56 -14.61
CA LYS A 738 -9.61 -31.62 -14.16
C LYS A 738 -8.67 -32.31 -13.16
N TYR A 739 -7.36 -32.07 -13.28
CA TYR A 739 -6.42 -32.52 -12.27
C TYR A 739 -6.45 -31.57 -11.06
N LEU A 740 -7.09 -32.02 -9.98
CA LEU A 740 -7.43 -31.22 -8.80
C LEU A 740 -6.68 -31.70 -7.56
N ASN A 741 -5.36 -31.55 -7.58
CA ASN A 741 -4.54 -31.92 -6.43
C ASN A 741 -4.42 -30.73 -5.43
N PRO A 742 -4.96 -30.84 -4.20
CA PRO A 742 -4.96 -29.72 -3.23
C PRO A 742 -3.57 -29.42 -2.64
N ARG A 743 -2.58 -30.29 -2.91
CA ARG A 743 -1.21 -30.24 -2.39
C ARG A 743 -0.25 -29.51 -3.33
N LEU A 744 -0.74 -28.98 -4.44
CA LEU A 744 0.11 -28.27 -5.40
C LEU A 744 0.51 -26.90 -4.88
N PHE A 745 1.76 -26.55 -5.10
CA PHE A 745 2.31 -25.22 -4.89
C PHE A 745 3.34 -24.92 -5.97
N THR A 746 3.70 -23.65 -6.12
CA THR A 746 4.65 -23.21 -7.14
C THR A 746 5.97 -22.78 -6.50
N VAL A 747 7.10 -23.13 -7.13
CA VAL A 747 8.44 -22.64 -6.79
C VAL A 747 9.00 -21.84 -7.96
N LEU A 748 9.49 -20.65 -7.66
CA LEU A 748 10.23 -19.83 -8.62
C LEU A 748 11.73 -19.91 -8.30
N THR A 749 12.54 -20.21 -9.31
CA THR A 749 14.00 -20.27 -9.20
C THR A 749 14.66 -19.29 -10.18
N ALA A 750 15.92 -18.94 -9.92
CA ALA A 750 16.76 -18.17 -10.81
C ALA A 750 18.10 -18.86 -10.98
N THR A 751 18.63 -18.85 -12.20
CA THR A 751 19.99 -19.27 -12.53
C THR A 751 20.76 -18.04 -13.01
N PRO A 752 21.44 -17.30 -12.11
CA PRO A 752 22.13 -16.07 -12.48
C PRO A 752 23.19 -16.27 -13.57
N SER A 753 23.92 -17.40 -13.52
CA SER A 753 24.99 -17.72 -14.49
C SER A 753 24.48 -17.89 -15.93
N LYS A 754 23.24 -18.36 -16.11
CA LYS A 754 22.61 -18.57 -17.42
C LYS A 754 21.61 -17.48 -17.78
N SER A 755 21.34 -16.53 -16.88
CA SER A 755 20.24 -15.58 -17.01
C SER A 755 18.91 -16.29 -17.33
N GLN A 756 18.57 -17.31 -16.55
CA GLN A 756 17.33 -18.09 -16.69
C GLN A 756 16.54 -18.10 -15.38
N CYS A 757 15.24 -18.34 -15.48
CA CYS A 757 14.33 -18.48 -14.36
C CYS A 757 13.54 -19.78 -14.51
N GLY A 758 13.42 -20.55 -13.44
CA GLY A 758 12.65 -21.79 -13.42
C GLY A 758 11.29 -21.58 -12.75
N ILE A 759 10.27 -22.26 -13.28
CA ILE A 759 8.91 -22.29 -12.74
C ILE A 759 8.56 -23.76 -12.52
N TYR A 760 8.37 -24.15 -11.27
CA TYR A 760 8.03 -25.52 -10.89
C TYR A 760 6.66 -25.55 -10.22
N VAL A 761 5.77 -26.43 -10.68
CA VAL A 761 4.60 -26.85 -9.89
C VAL A 761 4.94 -28.16 -9.23
N VAL A 762 4.84 -28.21 -7.90
CA VAL A 762 5.34 -29.32 -7.08
C VAL A 762 4.24 -29.79 -6.14
N ASP A 763 4.17 -31.10 -5.90
CA ASP A 763 3.32 -31.70 -4.86
C ASP A 763 3.98 -31.59 -3.47
N SER A 764 3.29 -31.03 -2.48
CA SER A 764 3.84 -30.78 -1.14
C SER A 764 4.13 -32.04 -0.31
N MET A 765 3.48 -33.18 -0.61
CA MET A 765 3.68 -34.43 0.14
C MET A 765 4.87 -35.23 -0.38
N LYS A 766 5.04 -35.34 -1.70
CA LYS A 766 6.08 -36.19 -2.33
C LYS A 766 7.27 -35.39 -2.87
N GLY A 767 7.12 -34.08 -3.09
CA GLY A 767 8.15 -33.26 -3.73
C GLY A 767 8.28 -33.50 -5.24
N ALA A 768 7.30 -34.17 -5.84
CA ALA A 768 7.31 -34.51 -7.26
C ALA A 768 6.92 -33.29 -8.11
N ILE A 769 7.63 -33.11 -9.21
CA ILE A 769 7.43 -32.00 -10.14
C ILE A 769 6.30 -32.40 -11.11
N VAL A 770 5.22 -31.62 -11.08
CA VAL A 770 4.04 -31.78 -11.95
C VAL A 770 4.22 -30.98 -13.24
N TYR A 771 4.85 -29.81 -13.16
CA TYR A 771 5.14 -28.95 -14.30
C TYR A 771 6.45 -28.23 -14.10
N HIS A 772 7.21 -28.06 -15.18
CA HIS A 772 8.47 -27.33 -15.22
C HIS A 772 8.53 -26.47 -16.47
N ALA A 773 8.88 -25.20 -16.32
CA ALA A 773 9.18 -24.30 -17.43
C ALA A 773 10.42 -23.45 -17.12
N GLU A 774 11.23 -23.22 -18.15
CA GLU A 774 12.38 -22.32 -18.11
C GLU A 774 12.12 -21.10 -18.97
N VAL A 775 12.25 -19.92 -18.37
CA VAL A 775 12.11 -18.63 -19.08
C VAL A 775 13.40 -17.83 -18.93
N LYS A 776 13.70 -16.98 -19.92
CA LYS A 776 14.89 -16.13 -19.86
C LYS A 776 14.71 -15.02 -18.82
N ALA A 777 15.72 -14.77 -18.01
CA ALA A 777 15.77 -13.64 -17.11
C ALA A 777 15.92 -12.34 -17.90
N ASN A 778 15.38 -11.24 -17.36
CA ASN A 778 15.59 -9.91 -17.91
C ASN A 778 16.84 -9.25 -17.27
N LEU A 779 17.21 -8.05 -17.72
CA LEU A 779 18.35 -7.29 -17.17
C LEU A 779 18.25 -7.01 -15.65
N ARG A 780 17.05 -7.11 -15.07
CA ARG A 780 16.76 -6.92 -13.64
C ARG A 780 16.56 -8.26 -12.89
N GLY A 781 16.80 -9.40 -13.54
CA GLY A 781 16.61 -10.74 -12.99
C GLY A 781 15.27 -11.38 -13.35
N CYS A 782 14.75 -12.22 -12.45
CA CYS A 782 13.52 -12.97 -12.64
C CYS A 782 12.31 -12.19 -12.11
N ASP A 783 11.59 -11.50 -13.00
CA ASP A 783 10.33 -10.80 -12.67
C ASP A 783 9.14 -11.58 -13.24
N ILE A 784 8.71 -12.60 -12.50
CA ILE A 784 7.60 -13.50 -12.88
C ILE A 784 6.42 -13.24 -11.94
N LYS A 785 5.22 -13.07 -12.52
CA LYS A 785 3.96 -13.03 -11.78
C LYS A 785 3.20 -14.29 -12.09
N ILE A 786 2.71 -15.00 -11.07
CA ILE A 786 2.14 -16.34 -11.23
C ILE A 786 0.94 -16.52 -10.30
N THR A 787 -0.06 -17.24 -10.77
CA THR A 787 -1.21 -17.69 -9.97
C THR A 787 -1.60 -19.09 -10.40
N LEU A 788 -1.89 -19.95 -9.42
CA LEU A 788 -2.39 -21.30 -9.62
C LEU A 788 -3.76 -21.37 -8.96
N VAL A 789 -4.79 -21.67 -9.74
CA VAL A 789 -6.18 -21.72 -9.26
C VAL A 789 -6.87 -22.96 -9.85
N ASP A 790 -7.46 -23.81 -9.00
CA ASP A 790 -7.92 -25.15 -9.37
C ASP A 790 -6.85 -25.98 -10.10
N ASN A 791 -7.06 -26.25 -11.39
CA ASN A 791 -6.17 -26.96 -12.31
C ASN A 791 -5.47 -26.03 -13.31
N TRP A 792 -5.56 -24.71 -13.10
CA TRP A 792 -5.17 -23.70 -14.06
C TRP A 792 -4.05 -22.81 -13.52
N LEU A 793 -2.90 -22.89 -14.17
CA LEU A 793 -1.73 -22.07 -13.91
C LEU A 793 -1.67 -20.94 -14.94
N VAL A 794 -1.46 -19.71 -14.47
CA VAL A 794 -1.19 -18.55 -15.32
C VAL A 794 0.05 -17.87 -14.82
N TYR A 795 1.00 -17.61 -15.73
CA TYR A 795 2.19 -16.84 -15.39
C TYR A 795 2.57 -15.84 -16.47
N HIS A 796 3.12 -14.71 -16.04
CA HIS A 796 3.54 -13.59 -16.86
C HIS A 796 5.03 -13.33 -16.66
N TYR A 797 5.74 -13.10 -17.75
CA TYR A 797 7.16 -12.75 -17.75
C TYR A 797 7.50 -11.82 -18.92
N TYR A 798 8.68 -11.21 -18.88
CA TYR A 798 9.22 -10.41 -19.99
C TYR A 798 10.29 -11.18 -20.75
N GLU A 799 10.15 -11.29 -22.06
CA GLU A 799 11.14 -11.91 -22.94
C GLU A 799 12.11 -10.84 -23.47
N GLY A 800 13.39 -10.93 -23.05
CA GLY A 800 14.46 -10.00 -23.42
C GLY A 800 15.24 -10.36 -24.70
N GLU A 801 16.26 -9.56 -25.04
CA GLU A 801 17.15 -9.84 -26.18
C GLU A 801 18.00 -11.09 -25.98
N VAL A 802 18.25 -11.79 -27.09
CA VAL A 802 19.25 -12.86 -27.16
C VAL A 802 20.64 -12.23 -27.26
N PRO A 803 21.59 -12.52 -26.35
CA PRO A 803 22.95 -11.99 -26.40
C PRO A 803 23.70 -12.33 -27.70
N ASP A 804 23.37 -13.46 -28.34
CA ASP A 804 24.10 -14.01 -29.48
C ASP A 804 23.64 -13.52 -30.87
N GLY A 805 22.81 -12.47 -30.97
CA GLY A 805 22.43 -11.89 -32.26
C GLY A 805 21.66 -12.82 -33.22
N SER A 806 21.33 -14.03 -32.79
CA SER A 806 20.47 -14.95 -33.54
C SER A 806 19.03 -14.42 -33.48
N VAL A 807 18.59 -13.85 -34.61
CA VAL A 807 17.25 -13.31 -34.85
C VAL A 807 16.22 -14.44 -34.69
N GLY A 808 15.63 -14.58 -33.50
CA GLY A 808 14.64 -15.64 -33.24
C GLY A 808 13.62 -15.37 -32.13
N GLY A 809 13.80 -14.34 -31.29
CA GLY A 809 12.83 -13.98 -30.25
C GLY A 809 12.33 -12.54 -30.43
N SER A 810 11.01 -12.34 -30.42
CA SER A 810 10.44 -10.99 -30.38
C SER A 810 10.43 -10.50 -28.93
N LYS A 811 11.04 -9.32 -28.66
CA LYS A 811 10.98 -8.70 -27.34
C LYS A 811 9.52 -8.42 -26.98
N GLY A 812 9.13 -8.70 -25.74
CA GLY A 812 7.80 -8.34 -25.28
C GLY A 812 7.38 -9.07 -24.02
N TYR A 813 6.25 -8.65 -23.47
CA TYR A 813 5.62 -9.32 -22.35
C TYR A 813 4.83 -10.53 -22.84
N ARG A 814 4.98 -11.63 -22.11
CA ARG A 814 4.32 -12.90 -22.38
C ARG A 814 3.42 -13.25 -21.21
N ILE A 815 2.29 -13.87 -21.50
CA ILE A 815 1.45 -14.55 -20.52
C ILE A 815 1.21 -15.97 -21.01
N VAL A 816 1.44 -16.95 -20.14
CA VAL A 816 1.29 -18.37 -20.44
C VAL A 816 0.16 -18.92 -19.59
N SER A 817 -0.66 -19.75 -20.22
CA SER A 817 -1.76 -20.44 -19.58
C SER A 817 -1.55 -21.94 -19.69
N VAL A 818 -1.59 -22.65 -18.57
CA VAL A 818 -1.44 -24.10 -18.49
C VAL A 818 -2.63 -24.69 -17.73
N GLU A 819 -3.32 -25.65 -18.33
CA GLU A 819 -4.40 -26.40 -17.68
C GLU A 819 -4.01 -27.87 -17.53
N PHE A 820 -4.18 -28.42 -16.33
CA PHE A 820 -3.90 -29.82 -16.00
C PHE A 820 -5.19 -30.66 -16.02
N TYR A 821 -5.16 -31.81 -16.68
CA TYR A 821 -6.29 -32.74 -16.80
C TYR A 821 -5.87 -34.15 -16.39
N GLU A 822 -6.76 -34.90 -15.77
CA GLU A 822 -6.54 -36.29 -15.36
C GLU A 822 -6.35 -37.19 -16.59
N GLY A 823 -5.60 -38.27 -16.39
CA GLY A 823 -5.45 -39.33 -17.38
C GLY A 823 -4.69 -38.89 -18.63
N GLN A 824 -4.83 -39.68 -19.69
CA GLN A 824 -4.19 -39.43 -20.99
C GLN A 824 -5.16 -38.93 -22.07
N GLY A 825 -6.45 -38.82 -21.76
CA GLY A 825 -7.47 -38.46 -22.74
C GLY A 825 -8.82 -38.08 -22.15
N VAL A 826 -9.85 -38.18 -22.98
CA VAL A 826 -11.24 -37.90 -22.60
C VAL A 826 -11.87 -39.09 -21.87
N ASP A 827 -12.81 -38.81 -20.97
CA ASP A 827 -13.50 -39.77 -20.11
C ASP A 827 -12.58 -40.66 -19.25
N ASP A 828 -11.35 -40.18 -18.99
CA ASP A 828 -10.35 -40.86 -18.16
C ASP A 828 -10.29 -40.19 -16.77
N LYS A 829 -10.91 -40.82 -15.76
CA LYS A 829 -11.02 -40.28 -14.40
C LYS A 829 -10.11 -41.04 -13.44
N THR A 830 -9.10 -40.35 -12.91
CA THR A 830 -8.16 -40.89 -11.91
C THR A 830 -8.51 -40.48 -10.48
N LYS A 831 -9.46 -39.53 -10.29
CA LYS A 831 -9.86 -39.01 -8.97
C LYS A 831 -8.71 -38.35 -8.21
N SER A 832 -7.96 -37.50 -8.91
CA SER A 832 -6.74 -36.84 -8.42
C SER A 832 -6.90 -36.11 -7.08
N SER A 833 -8.09 -35.60 -6.76
CA SER A 833 -8.39 -34.91 -5.49
C SER A 833 -8.43 -35.82 -4.26
N GLU A 834 -8.82 -37.09 -4.44
CA GLU A 834 -8.95 -38.09 -3.36
C GLU A 834 -7.73 -39.01 -3.28
N LEU A 835 -6.89 -38.98 -4.31
CA LEU A 835 -5.78 -39.91 -4.46
C LEU A 835 -4.64 -39.60 -3.49
N SER A 836 -4.08 -40.66 -2.90
CA SER A 836 -2.83 -40.55 -2.14
C SER A 836 -1.71 -40.03 -3.04
N ALA A 837 -0.88 -39.12 -2.51
CA ALA A 837 0.30 -38.60 -3.22
C ALA A 837 1.32 -39.69 -3.58
N PHE A 838 1.24 -40.84 -2.89
CA PHE A 838 2.12 -41.99 -3.10
C PHE A 838 1.56 -43.01 -4.09
N SER A 839 0.34 -42.81 -4.60
CA SER A 839 -0.21 -43.67 -5.65
C SER A 839 0.52 -43.44 -6.97
N ASP A 840 0.69 -44.50 -7.77
CA ASP A 840 1.29 -44.41 -9.10
C ASP A 840 0.42 -43.55 -10.05
N ASP A 841 -0.91 -43.61 -9.87
CA ASP A 841 -1.87 -42.81 -10.65
C ASP A 841 -1.85 -41.32 -10.33
N ALA A 842 -1.14 -40.88 -9.28
CA ALA A 842 -1.09 -39.47 -8.85
C ALA A 842 -0.47 -38.55 -9.90
N PHE A 843 0.34 -39.13 -10.80
CA PHE A 843 1.04 -38.46 -11.89
C PHE A 843 0.48 -38.83 -13.27
N ASN A 844 -0.64 -39.56 -13.31
CA ASN A 844 -1.36 -39.80 -14.56
C ASN A 844 -2.24 -38.58 -14.88
N PHE A 845 -1.61 -37.57 -15.48
CA PHE A 845 -2.24 -36.35 -15.96
C PHE A 845 -1.57 -35.91 -17.27
N HIS A 846 -2.22 -35.01 -17.99
CA HIS A 846 -1.65 -34.29 -19.11
C HIS A 846 -1.92 -32.79 -18.99
N ALA A 847 -1.12 -31.98 -19.66
CA ALA A 847 -1.22 -30.52 -19.62
C ALA A 847 -1.49 -29.95 -21.01
N HIS A 848 -2.40 -28.98 -21.09
CA HIS A 848 -2.52 -28.10 -22.24
C HIS A 848 -1.86 -26.77 -21.92
N GLU A 849 -0.87 -26.37 -22.70
CA GLU A 849 -0.13 -25.13 -22.52
C GLU A 849 -0.26 -24.25 -23.77
N GLN A 850 -0.42 -22.94 -23.56
CA GLN A 850 -0.35 -21.97 -24.63
C GLN A 850 0.22 -20.64 -24.15
N THR A 851 1.06 -20.03 -24.99
CA THR A 851 1.68 -18.72 -24.76
C THR A 851 0.95 -17.62 -25.54
N TYR A 852 0.83 -16.45 -24.94
CA TYR A 852 0.26 -15.25 -25.52
C TYR A 852 1.16 -14.03 -25.29
N ILE A 853 1.01 -13.02 -26.14
CA ILE A 853 1.71 -11.74 -26.11
C ILE A 853 0.78 -10.70 -25.50
N VAL A 854 1.26 -9.96 -24.51
CA VAL A 854 0.55 -8.80 -23.94
C VAL A 854 1.32 -7.51 -24.22
N PRO A 855 0.64 -6.40 -24.56
CA PRO A 855 1.32 -5.16 -24.95
C PRO A 855 1.77 -4.29 -23.76
N TYR A 856 1.52 -4.72 -22.52
CA TYR A 856 1.81 -3.96 -21.30
C TYR A 856 2.45 -4.84 -20.23
N ALA A 857 3.17 -4.21 -19.29
CA ALA A 857 3.77 -4.90 -18.15
C ALA A 857 2.74 -5.11 -17.03
N ILE A 858 2.74 -6.29 -16.41
CA ILE A 858 1.87 -6.63 -15.27
C ILE A 858 2.68 -6.55 -13.97
N THR A 859 2.19 -5.80 -12.98
CA THR A 859 2.82 -5.69 -11.65
C THR A 859 2.36 -6.82 -10.73
N THR A 860 1.09 -7.20 -10.78
CA THR A 860 0.50 -8.28 -10.00
C THR A 860 -0.76 -8.81 -10.67
N LEU A 861 -1.15 -10.05 -10.34
CA LEU A 861 -2.32 -10.71 -10.90
C LEU A 861 -3.00 -11.62 -9.88
N ALA A 862 -4.33 -11.75 -10.00
CA ALA A 862 -5.15 -12.60 -9.14
C ALA A 862 -6.34 -13.17 -9.92
N ALA A 863 -6.83 -14.35 -9.55
CA ALA A 863 -8.04 -14.93 -10.13
C ALA A 863 -9.28 -14.49 -9.36
N THR A 864 -10.42 -14.29 -10.04
CA THR A 864 -11.70 -14.00 -9.39
C THR A 864 -12.20 -15.18 -8.55
N THR A 865 -12.82 -14.88 -7.41
CA THR A 865 -13.41 -15.87 -6.50
C THR A 865 -14.92 -15.63 -6.34
N THR A 866 -15.72 -16.69 -6.47
CA THR A 866 -17.17 -16.67 -6.26
C THR A 866 -17.57 -17.73 -5.24
N ARG A 867 -18.79 -17.62 -4.69
CA ARG A 867 -19.24 -18.37 -3.53
C ARG A 867 -19.22 -19.88 -3.72
N PHE A 868 -19.53 -20.37 -4.91
CA PHE A 868 -19.62 -21.78 -5.27
C PHE A 868 -18.65 -22.17 -6.41
N GLY A 869 -17.96 -21.21 -7.02
CA GLY A 869 -17.02 -21.45 -8.11
C GLY A 869 -17.69 -21.92 -9.41
N ILE A 870 -18.95 -21.52 -9.63
CA ILE A 870 -19.75 -21.80 -10.84
C ILE A 870 -19.44 -20.78 -11.94
N SER A 871 -19.32 -19.49 -11.58
CA SER A 871 -18.97 -18.43 -12.53
C SER A 871 -17.58 -18.66 -13.14
N ASN A 872 -17.33 -18.10 -14.32
CA ASN A 872 -16.01 -18.19 -14.95
C ASN A 872 -14.95 -17.52 -14.07
N ARG A 873 -13.75 -18.08 -14.06
CA ARG A 873 -12.62 -17.50 -13.31
C ARG A 873 -11.78 -16.64 -14.23
N ASP A 874 -11.93 -15.33 -14.14
CA ASP A 874 -11.15 -14.38 -14.92
C ASP A 874 -9.88 -13.96 -14.14
N ILE A 875 -8.84 -13.54 -14.86
CA ILE A 875 -7.61 -13.04 -14.25
C ILE A 875 -7.65 -11.52 -14.20
N ILE A 876 -7.61 -10.96 -13.00
CA ILE A 876 -7.43 -9.53 -12.77
C ILE A 876 -5.94 -9.22 -12.81
N VAL A 877 -5.56 -8.20 -13.56
CA VAL A 877 -4.17 -7.74 -13.69
C VAL A 877 -4.08 -6.26 -13.36
N ALA A 878 -3.08 -5.91 -12.56
CA ALA A 878 -2.63 -4.53 -12.42
C ALA A 878 -1.47 -4.31 -13.40
N THR A 879 -1.56 -3.23 -14.17
CA THR A 879 -0.56 -2.88 -15.17
C THR A 879 0.39 -1.82 -14.65
N LYS A 880 1.60 -1.75 -15.19
CA LYS A 880 2.58 -0.71 -14.85
C LYS A 880 2.14 0.70 -15.27
N ASP A 881 1.18 0.80 -16.19
CA ASP A 881 0.55 2.06 -16.61
C ASP A 881 -0.58 2.50 -15.65
N ASN A 882 -0.62 1.94 -14.43
CA ASN A 882 -1.56 2.27 -13.36
C ASN A 882 -3.03 1.97 -13.70
N LYS A 883 -3.29 0.94 -14.51
CA LYS A 883 -4.66 0.45 -14.82
C LYS A 883 -4.91 -0.91 -14.21
N ILE A 884 -6.14 -1.13 -13.76
CA ILE A 884 -6.63 -2.44 -13.34
C ILE A 884 -7.61 -2.93 -14.40
N GLN A 885 -7.36 -4.12 -14.93
CA GLN A 885 -8.18 -4.72 -15.98
C GLN A 885 -8.29 -6.22 -15.79
N TYR A 886 -9.29 -6.84 -16.42
CA TYR A 886 -9.44 -8.29 -16.39
C TYR A 886 -9.15 -8.91 -17.77
N ILE A 887 -8.62 -10.12 -17.74
CA ILE A 887 -8.43 -10.98 -18.91
C ILE A 887 -9.35 -12.18 -18.73
N SER A 888 -10.34 -12.29 -19.62
CA SER A 888 -11.30 -13.38 -19.52
C SER A 888 -10.66 -14.74 -19.77
N LYS A 889 -11.13 -15.76 -19.04
CA LYS A 889 -10.72 -17.16 -19.22
C LYS A 889 -10.81 -17.63 -20.66
N MET A 890 -11.78 -17.11 -21.43
CA MET A 890 -11.96 -17.48 -22.84
C MET A 890 -10.75 -17.12 -23.70
N PHE A 891 -10.05 -16.02 -23.41
CA PHE A 891 -8.84 -15.63 -24.12
C PHE A 891 -7.62 -16.42 -23.66
N LEU A 892 -7.55 -16.76 -22.37
CA LEU A 892 -6.49 -17.57 -21.77
C LEU A 892 -6.88 -19.06 -21.69
N ASN A 893 -7.47 -19.58 -22.76
CA ASN A 893 -7.80 -21.00 -22.87
C ASN A 893 -6.75 -21.68 -23.75
N PRO A 894 -5.92 -22.59 -23.22
CA PRO A 894 -4.82 -23.20 -23.99
C PRO A 894 -5.29 -24.14 -25.11
N ARG A 895 -6.58 -24.52 -25.12
CA ARG A 895 -7.19 -25.38 -26.15
C ARG A 895 -7.67 -24.61 -27.39
N ARG A 896 -7.42 -23.30 -27.50
CA ARG A 896 -7.80 -22.49 -28.68
C ARG A 896 -7.08 -23.00 -29.93
N PRO A 897 -7.79 -23.38 -31.01
CA PRO A 897 -7.15 -23.91 -32.21
C PRO A 897 -6.47 -22.81 -33.02
N ASN A 898 -5.32 -23.11 -33.66
CA ASN A 898 -4.61 -22.22 -34.60
C ASN A 898 -5.30 -22.09 -35.97
N ARG A 899 -6.57 -22.47 -36.04
CA ARG A 899 -7.43 -22.43 -37.21
C ARG A 899 -8.82 -22.01 -36.76
N LYS A 900 -9.68 -21.69 -37.73
CA LYS A 900 -11.10 -21.54 -37.46
C LYS A 900 -11.65 -22.77 -36.69
N PRO A 901 -12.39 -22.57 -35.59
CA PRO A 901 -13.00 -23.65 -34.82
C PRO A 901 -13.89 -24.54 -35.69
N ASN A 902 -13.81 -25.85 -35.48
CA ASN A 902 -14.74 -26.81 -36.07
C ASN A 902 -16.08 -26.80 -35.31
N ALA A 903 -17.06 -27.62 -35.72
CA ALA A 903 -18.39 -27.62 -35.10
C ALA A 903 -18.37 -28.00 -33.60
N GLU A 904 -17.56 -28.99 -33.21
CA GLU A 904 -17.43 -29.45 -31.83
C GLU A 904 -16.72 -28.41 -30.95
N GLU A 905 -15.63 -27.81 -31.45
CA GLU A 905 -14.89 -26.75 -30.76
C GLU A 905 -15.73 -25.47 -30.63
N ALA A 906 -16.57 -25.17 -31.62
CA ALA A 906 -17.49 -24.04 -31.56
C ALA A 906 -18.63 -24.27 -30.55
N GLU A 907 -19.07 -25.52 -30.35
CA GLU A 907 -20.03 -25.89 -29.29
C GLU A 907 -19.44 -25.67 -27.89
N GLU A 908 -18.12 -25.80 -27.74
CA GLU A 908 -17.39 -25.44 -26.51
C GLU A 908 -17.10 -23.94 -26.36
N PHE A 909 -17.58 -23.10 -27.29
CA PHE A 909 -17.25 -21.67 -27.38
C PHE A 909 -15.73 -21.40 -27.49
N LEU A 910 -14.97 -22.31 -28.11
CA LEU A 910 -13.58 -22.04 -28.44
C LEU A 910 -13.49 -21.03 -29.58
N ILE A 911 -12.59 -20.06 -29.42
CA ILE A 911 -12.26 -19.08 -30.44
C ILE A 911 -10.89 -19.43 -31.05
N GLU A 912 -10.67 -19.00 -32.28
CA GLU A 912 -9.38 -19.13 -32.96
C GLU A 912 -8.26 -18.51 -32.11
N TYR A 913 -7.11 -19.18 -32.06
CA TYR A 913 -5.94 -18.69 -31.36
C TYR A 913 -5.39 -17.47 -32.09
N ASP A 914 -5.20 -16.41 -31.31
CA ASP A 914 -4.42 -15.24 -31.69
C ASP A 914 -3.35 -15.06 -30.62
N SER A 915 -2.10 -14.98 -31.06
CA SER A 915 -0.95 -14.79 -30.19
C SER A 915 -1.03 -13.46 -29.45
N LEU A 916 -1.56 -12.40 -30.06
CA LEU A 916 -1.66 -11.09 -29.43
C LEU A 916 -3.00 -10.98 -28.68
N LEU A 917 -2.94 -10.76 -27.36
CA LEU A 917 -4.15 -10.48 -26.61
C LEU A 917 -4.65 -9.07 -26.91
N PRO A 918 -5.97 -8.91 -27.19
CA PRO A 918 -6.54 -7.61 -27.48
C PRO A 918 -6.47 -6.71 -26.24
N ASN A 919 -5.90 -5.52 -26.41
CA ASN A 919 -5.95 -4.47 -25.39
C ASN A 919 -7.24 -3.67 -25.55
N ASP A 920 -8.34 -4.18 -25.00
CA ASP A 920 -9.66 -3.55 -25.05
C ASP A 920 -9.86 -2.61 -23.84
N PRO A 921 -9.95 -1.29 -24.04
CA PRO A 921 -10.21 -0.34 -22.97
C PRO A 921 -11.50 -0.62 -22.18
N ARG A 922 -12.48 -1.30 -22.77
CA ARG A 922 -13.75 -1.64 -22.10
C ARG A 922 -13.57 -2.62 -20.94
N ARG A 923 -12.44 -3.35 -20.92
CA ARG A 923 -12.10 -4.31 -19.86
C ARG A 923 -11.30 -3.70 -18.72
N VAL A 924 -10.98 -2.41 -18.81
CA VAL A 924 -10.30 -1.67 -17.75
C VAL A 924 -11.32 -1.34 -16.67
N LEU A 925 -11.23 -2.06 -15.55
CA LEU A 925 -12.11 -1.91 -14.40
C LEU A 925 -11.93 -0.55 -13.72
N SER A 926 -10.70 -0.03 -13.70
CA SER A 926 -10.40 1.26 -13.10
C SER A 926 -10.76 2.46 -13.99
N HIS A 927 -11.27 2.23 -15.21
CA HIS A 927 -11.62 3.28 -16.19
C HIS A 927 -10.60 4.45 -16.25
N ASN A 928 -10.95 5.61 -15.72
CA ASN A 928 -10.14 6.83 -15.65
C ASN A 928 -9.25 6.90 -14.41
N TYR A 929 -9.53 6.12 -13.37
CA TYR A 929 -8.70 6.04 -12.17
C TYR A 929 -7.34 5.43 -12.51
N LYS A 930 -6.30 6.18 -12.15
CA LYS A 930 -4.90 5.75 -12.24
C LYS A 930 -4.49 5.19 -10.89
N VAL A 931 -4.62 3.88 -10.72
CA VAL A 931 -4.30 3.21 -9.45
C VAL A 931 -2.81 2.92 -9.41
N ALA A 932 -2.08 3.77 -8.69
CA ALA A 932 -0.63 3.75 -8.72
C ALA A 932 -0.01 2.63 -7.87
N HIS A 933 1.08 2.04 -8.40
CA HIS A 933 1.96 1.09 -7.70
C HIS A 933 1.23 -0.03 -6.93
N VAL A 934 0.25 -0.68 -7.57
CA VAL A 934 -0.47 -1.82 -6.99
C VAL A 934 0.51 -2.97 -6.72
N GLN A 935 0.56 -3.41 -5.47
CA GLN A 935 1.42 -4.51 -5.01
C GLN A 935 0.68 -5.84 -4.99
N LYS A 936 -0.58 -5.85 -4.55
CA LYS A 936 -1.40 -7.06 -4.45
C LYS A 936 -2.86 -6.79 -4.78
N ILE A 937 -3.52 -7.80 -5.32
CA ILE A 937 -4.96 -7.84 -5.55
C ILE A 937 -5.51 -9.00 -4.71
N ILE A 938 -6.56 -8.74 -3.95
CA ILE A 938 -7.33 -9.76 -3.24
C ILE A 938 -8.76 -9.76 -3.78
N THR A 939 -9.35 -10.94 -3.86
CA THR A 939 -10.72 -11.11 -4.34
C THR A 939 -11.54 -11.84 -3.29
N SER A 940 -12.79 -11.43 -3.13
CA SER A 940 -13.72 -12.02 -2.16
C SER A 940 -15.06 -12.32 -2.85
N PRO A 941 -15.71 -13.45 -2.53
CA PRO A 941 -17.04 -13.73 -3.06
C PRO A 941 -18.09 -12.76 -2.49
N ALA A 942 -19.09 -12.42 -3.30
CA ALA A 942 -20.35 -11.85 -2.82
C ALA A 942 -21.35 -12.98 -2.47
N LEU A 943 -22.53 -12.64 -1.95
CA LEU A 943 -23.60 -13.65 -1.80
C LEU A 943 -24.13 -14.13 -3.15
N LEU A 944 -24.09 -13.25 -4.14
CA LEU A 944 -24.38 -13.55 -5.54
C LEU A 944 -23.24 -14.35 -6.14
N GLU A 945 -23.58 -15.48 -6.75
CA GLU A 945 -22.60 -16.35 -7.39
C GLU A 945 -22.00 -15.72 -8.65
N SER A 946 -22.72 -14.80 -9.28
CA SER A 946 -22.23 -14.11 -10.46
C SER A 946 -21.10 -13.13 -10.16
N THR A 947 -20.97 -12.64 -8.92
CA THR A 947 -20.20 -11.43 -8.59
C THR A 947 -19.04 -11.70 -7.65
N SER A 948 -17.88 -11.12 -7.97
CA SER A 948 -16.66 -11.15 -7.17
C SER A 948 -16.23 -9.72 -6.82
N LEU A 949 -15.89 -9.48 -5.56
CA LEU A 949 -15.34 -8.23 -5.07
C LEU A 949 -13.83 -8.21 -5.30
N ILE A 950 -13.30 -7.07 -5.75
CA ILE A 950 -11.89 -6.90 -6.11
C ILE A 950 -11.34 -5.73 -5.33
N PHE A 951 -10.38 -6.00 -4.44
CA PHE A 951 -9.63 -4.98 -3.72
C PHE A 951 -8.16 -5.02 -4.16
N ALA A 952 -7.69 -3.93 -4.74
CA ALA A 952 -6.31 -3.72 -5.12
C ALA A 952 -5.67 -2.70 -4.19
N TYR A 953 -4.50 -3.05 -3.66
CA TYR A 953 -3.76 -2.16 -2.77
C TYR A 953 -2.26 -2.13 -3.09
N GLY A 954 -1.65 -1.01 -2.75
CA GLY A 954 -0.27 -0.67 -2.96
C GLY A 954 -0.04 0.75 -2.45
N LEU A 955 0.47 1.65 -3.29
CA LEU A 955 0.44 3.08 -2.97
C LEU A 955 -1.01 3.58 -2.87
N ASP A 956 -1.82 3.31 -3.88
CA ASP A 956 -3.25 3.65 -3.89
C ASP A 956 -4.12 2.45 -3.50
N LEU A 957 -5.33 2.74 -3.04
CA LEU A 957 -6.37 1.75 -2.77
C LEU A 957 -7.47 1.86 -3.81
N PHE A 958 -7.89 0.73 -4.36
CA PHE A 958 -9.02 0.66 -5.30
C PHE A 958 -9.88 -0.55 -4.99
N MET A 959 -11.19 -0.33 -4.99
CA MET A 959 -12.19 -1.37 -4.78
C MET A 959 -13.21 -1.30 -5.90
N THR A 960 -13.60 -2.46 -6.40
CA THR A 960 -14.70 -2.60 -7.35
C THR A 960 -15.27 -4.02 -7.27
N ARG A 961 -16.16 -4.36 -8.18
CA ARG A 961 -16.70 -5.70 -8.35
C ARG A 961 -16.76 -6.07 -9.82
N LEU A 962 -16.68 -7.37 -10.08
CA LEU A 962 -16.75 -7.93 -11.42
C LEU A 962 -17.73 -9.10 -11.44
N ALA A 963 -18.51 -9.19 -12.51
CA ALA A 963 -19.33 -10.36 -12.81
C ALA A 963 -18.78 -11.10 -14.05
N PRO A 964 -17.88 -12.10 -13.90
CA PRO A 964 -17.17 -12.73 -15.02
C PRO A 964 -18.10 -13.34 -16.09
N SER A 965 -19.22 -13.92 -15.65
CA SER A 965 -20.23 -14.53 -16.51
C SER A 965 -21.49 -13.66 -16.68
N ASN A 966 -21.38 -12.35 -16.44
CA ASN A 966 -22.50 -11.42 -16.25
C ASN A 966 -23.40 -11.82 -15.05
N THR A 967 -24.32 -10.92 -14.68
CA THR A 967 -25.26 -11.13 -13.57
C THR A 967 -26.41 -12.06 -13.98
N PHE A 968 -26.23 -13.37 -13.85
CA PHE A 968 -27.25 -14.38 -14.17
C PHE A 968 -28.23 -14.67 -13.02
N ASP A 969 -27.88 -14.26 -11.81
CA ASP A 969 -28.65 -14.46 -10.57
C ASP A 969 -29.44 -13.21 -10.13
N VAL A 970 -29.38 -12.14 -10.92
CA VAL A 970 -30.15 -10.92 -10.71
C VAL A 970 -30.88 -10.52 -11.99
N LEU A 971 -32.09 -10.00 -11.85
CA LEU A 971 -32.84 -9.41 -12.96
C LEU A 971 -32.08 -8.20 -13.52
N SER A 972 -31.97 -8.11 -14.84
CA SER A 972 -31.36 -6.96 -15.51
C SER A 972 -32.01 -5.66 -15.05
N GLU A 973 -31.22 -4.61 -14.85
CA GLU A 973 -31.75 -3.30 -14.45
C GLU A 973 -32.69 -2.71 -15.52
N ASN A 974 -32.44 -3.02 -16.78
CA ASN A 974 -33.28 -2.64 -17.93
C ASN A 974 -34.59 -3.45 -18.05
N PHE A 975 -34.91 -4.32 -17.08
CA PHE A 975 -36.14 -5.10 -17.11
C PHE A 975 -37.37 -4.19 -16.95
N ASN A 976 -38.23 -4.13 -17.96
CA ASN A 976 -39.40 -3.26 -17.96
C ASN A 976 -40.53 -3.80 -17.07
N LYS A 977 -40.41 -3.54 -15.76
CA LYS A 977 -41.38 -3.93 -14.74
C LYS A 977 -42.77 -3.35 -15.02
N ALA A 978 -42.84 -2.11 -15.47
CA ALA A 978 -44.12 -1.45 -15.77
C ALA A 978 -44.89 -2.17 -16.88
N GLN A 979 -44.21 -2.58 -17.96
CA GLN A 979 -44.82 -3.35 -19.03
C GLN A 979 -45.36 -4.69 -18.54
N LEU A 980 -44.62 -5.42 -17.70
CA LEU A 980 -45.08 -6.68 -17.12
C LEU A 980 -46.39 -6.48 -16.35
N VAL A 981 -46.43 -5.48 -15.48
CA VAL A 981 -47.59 -5.17 -14.62
C VAL A 981 -48.80 -4.74 -15.44
N LEU A 982 -48.61 -3.86 -16.43
CA LEU A 982 -49.66 -3.42 -17.33
C LEU A 982 -50.22 -4.58 -18.16
N THR A 983 -49.37 -5.51 -18.60
CA THR A 983 -49.79 -6.68 -19.37
C THR A 983 -50.62 -7.64 -18.51
N VAL A 984 -50.17 -7.92 -17.28
CA VAL A 984 -50.91 -8.76 -16.31
C VAL A 984 -52.25 -8.12 -15.94
N GLY A 985 -52.26 -6.81 -15.66
CA GLY A 985 -53.48 -6.07 -15.37
C GLY A 985 -54.46 -6.06 -16.55
N GLY A 986 -53.95 -5.83 -17.77
CA GLY A 986 -54.74 -5.88 -19.00
C GLY A 986 -55.37 -7.26 -19.25
N LEU A 987 -54.60 -8.34 -19.05
CA LEU A 987 -55.09 -9.72 -19.13
C LEU A 987 -56.16 -10.00 -18.07
N ALA A 988 -55.96 -9.55 -16.83
CA ALA A 988 -56.93 -9.73 -15.76
C ALA A 988 -58.27 -9.02 -16.07
N ILE A 989 -58.22 -7.78 -16.57
CA ILE A 989 -59.42 -7.03 -17.01
C ILE A 989 -60.10 -7.74 -18.17
N ALA A 990 -59.33 -8.19 -19.17
CA ALA A 990 -59.86 -8.95 -20.30
C ALA A 990 -60.57 -10.24 -19.83
N ILE A 991 -59.99 -10.99 -18.89
CA ILE A 991 -60.63 -12.17 -18.29
C ILE A 991 -61.93 -11.79 -17.56
N LEU A 992 -61.91 -10.74 -16.74
CA LEU A 992 -63.10 -10.28 -16.01
C LEU A 992 -64.24 -9.87 -16.94
N ILE A 993 -63.93 -9.28 -18.11
CA ILE A 993 -64.92 -8.89 -19.12
C ILE A 993 -65.41 -10.09 -19.93
N THR A 994 -64.51 -10.96 -20.39
CA THR A 994 -64.85 -12.10 -21.25
C THR A 994 -65.56 -13.23 -20.49
N ARG A 995 -65.25 -13.47 -19.22
CA ARG A 995 -65.86 -14.52 -18.39
C ARG A 995 -67.40 -14.46 -18.37
N PRO A 996 -68.05 -13.32 -18.07
CA PRO A 996 -69.50 -13.21 -18.16
C PRO A 996 -70.02 -13.31 -19.60
N MET A 997 -69.29 -12.81 -20.61
CA MET A 997 -69.68 -12.93 -22.03
C MET A 997 -69.74 -14.39 -22.47
N VAL A 998 -68.72 -15.19 -22.12
CA VAL A 998 -68.66 -16.63 -22.42
C VAL A 998 -69.72 -17.40 -21.64
N ASN A 999 -69.94 -17.09 -20.36
CA ASN A 999 -70.99 -17.71 -19.57
C ASN A 999 -72.38 -17.42 -20.16
N LYS A 1000 -72.64 -16.19 -20.58
CA LYS A 1000 -73.89 -15.79 -21.24
C LYS A 1000 -74.06 -16.49 -22.59
N LYS A 1001 -72.99 -16.64 -23.38
CA LYS A 1001 -72.99 -17.39 -24.65
C LYS A 1001 -73.31 -18.87 -24.42
N ARG A 1002 -72.61 -19.53 -23.50
CA ARG A 1002 -72.87 -20.94 -23.12
C ARG A 1002 -74.28 -21.16 -22.59
N LEU A 1003 -74.81 -20.23 -21.79
CA LEU A 1003 -76.18 -20.30 -21.30
C LEU A 1003 -77.18 -20.20 -22.47
N ARG A 1004 -76.98 -19.26 -23.40
CA ARG A 1004 -77.82 -19.14 -24.62
C ARG A 1004 -77.78 -20.40 -25.48
N GLU A 1005 -76.61 -20.97 -25.72
CA GLU A 1005 -76.45 -22.23 -26.49
C GLU A 1005 -77.18 -23.40 -25.83
N LYS A 1006 -77.26 -23.44 -24.48
CA LYS A 1006 -78.03 -24.47 -23.76
C LYS A 1006 -79.55 -24.24 -23.76
N TRP A 1007 -80.00 -22.99 -23.86
CA TRP A 1007 -81.42 -22.62 -23.81
C TRP A 1007 -82.10 -22.62 -25.20
N TYR A 1008 -81.32 -22.44 -26.27
CA TYR A 1008 -81.79 -22.46 -27.66
C TYR A 1008 -81.15 -23.61 -28.45
N GLN A 1009 -81.29 -24.83 -27.92
CA GLN A 1009 -81.09 -26.06 -28.70
C GLN A 1009 -82.39 -26.49 -29.37
#